data_AF-A0A2D5ZBM7-F1
#
_entry.id   AF-A0A2D5ZBM7-F1
#
_cell.length_a   1.000
_cell.length_b   1.000
_cell.length_c   1.000
_cell.angle_alpha   90.00
_cell.angle_beta   90.00
_cell.angle_gamma   90.00
#
_symmetry.space_group_name_H-M   'P 1'
#
loop_
_entity.id
_entity.type
_entity.pdbx_description
1 polymer ?
#
loop_
_entity_poly.entity_id
_entity_poly.type
_entity_poly.pdbx_seq_one_letter_code
_entity_poly.pdbx_strand_id
1 'polypeptide(L)'
;MMQRHRRRHAIVLLALLCLASPTHAREMIVGGDFERGKSAWGTWHCEGSGSVGVIYSSSTDTRPGSTGKRSLQIDTTDAFACPNWIYQLVYGLGGGKKYRMSIWYKIVAGDALESFVVRNMKNDTNQDRKDLSFDMTVDGKWKHVSVVFTAHESTTPKDYYRLMVNPYPRGKGGAGGIVRVDDFSLWDLDPSLPPAPKPQASVMARLLQVDAGGQASKSGGVEAGVLDGHPYLRNERVIYVWARPEHGGGLFRIHDLRSGRQILEIDEGKAAFWKLDAKKFNEEEAGNTLTFENASVPYEVSFNAARDEATLSFDWRQDGMHVNVRTRLESSESLARSRMSVETIHGLQTVSFPVVAGIAPMTKGAKHDRVLVARRRGKDVASPVVTKEPIKQHYTVSMNLQMGALYGGGTGLYFGEEDAQANEKLQSWTPNKQATTLTYVMDHPVLGWGGDEPVTTYASPGDVVLGPFQGDWFDAARIYRKWAITAPWCRKGLIHQRKDYPQWLARLPYWTNGGLNDRQSVDREFVKYDFFDMPEALCHAYYYTFGFVHHDRNPEYLPPRIGSQNLRQVLRKMRDRGVRALPYYNGWLWNMTTESYRTEEAEKSAIIHHTGDVIWTWAGGDDPQAAMCPYTPLWRDKVTDVTRQYISRCGFSGVYYDYFFGHQASCFARHHGHPLGGGNYWSSSVHDLLEQARTGAQKLDPQFMICGEMAVEWAIDVVDTFYEAGPESDTPIFLAVYHGYTQIFSGGLTYKHTLPYLGRQWLMGCQNGWLHQEYAMATSPEPIYKRVGPWYKSIVRCHWEFARPYLGYGEMLRPPKIRTANQPTPTIVVPGVDDVPYAVNIVEGSAWLASDGSVGLFFLNYDDYEDQTFTWTVDLNEIADIGSDRKLRVTQWIPGPDGGPGREKIIGEWRGGVIGTTMNLESWQIMALKLEVVR
;
A
#
# COMPACT_ATOMS: atom_id res chain seq x y z
N MET A 1 37.81 10.15 -28.07
CA MET A 1 37.22 10.16 -29.42
C MET A 1 35.88 10.89 -29.32
N MET A 2 35.76 12.20 -29.54
CA MET A 2 35.92 13.00 -30.77
C MET A 2 35.15 12.51 -32.00
N GLN A 3 34.13 13.32 -32.36
CA GLN A 3 33.59 13.68 -33.69
C GLN A 3 33.09 12.57 -34.64
N ARG A 4 31.79 12.54 -34.97
CA ARG A 4 31.06 13.32 -36.01
C ARG A 4 31.51 13.07 -37.46
N HIS A 5 30.63 12.40 -38.24
CA HIS A 5 30.17 12.68 -39.62
C HIS A 5 29.57 11.36 -40.19
N ARG A 6 28.53 11.28 -41.05
CA ARG A 6 27.83 12.20 -41.96
C ARG A 6 26.50 11.54 -42.42
N ARG A 7 25.46 12.38 -42.57
CA ARG A 7 24.44 12.46 -43.64
C ARG A 7 23.72 11.18 -44.12
N ARG A 8 22.37 11.26 -44.14
CA ARG A 8 21.56 11.31 -45.38
C ARG A 8 20.20 11.96 -45.12
N HIS A 9 19.85 12.89 -46.00
CA HIS A 9 18.58 13.62 -46.05
C HIS A 9 17.50 12.76 -46.71
N ALA A 10 16.28 12.78 -46.20
CA ALA A 10 15.08 12.53 -46.97
C ALA A 10 14.08 13.64 -46.62
N ILE A 11 13.73 14.41 -47.64
CA ILE A 11 12.84 15.55 -47.64
C ILE A 11 11.41 15.02 -47.64
N VAL A 12 10.60 15.38 -46.63
CA VAL A 12 9.14 15.30 -46.71
C VAL A 12 8.62 16.72 -46.52
N LEU A 13 8.16 17.33 -47.61
CA LEU A 13 7.32 18.52 -47.59
C LEU A 13 5.99 18.14 -46.94
N LEU A 14 5.80 18.51 -45.66
CA LEU A 14 4.47 18.68 -45.10
C LEU A 14 4.06 20.13 -45.36
N ALA A 15 3.13 20.33 -46.30
CA ALA A 15 2.44 21.59 -46.44
C ALA A 15 1.66 21.87 -45.14
N LEU A 16 2.04 22.93 -44.44
CA LEU A 16 1.24 23.53 -43.39
C LEU A 16 -0.10 23.98 -43.99
N LEU A 17 -1.16 23.25 -43.69
CA LEU A 17 -2.51 23.81 -43.61
C LEU A 17 -2.83 23.96 -42.12
N CYS A 18 -2.66 25.19 -41.63
CA CYS A 18 -3.14 25.63 -40.34
C CYS A 18 -4.66 25.41 -40.26
N LEU A 19 -5.09 24.30 -39.68
CA LEU A 19 -6.39 24.21 -39.02
C LEU A 19 -6.09 24.31 -37.52
N ALA A 20 -6.29 25.51 -36.98
CA ALA A 20 -6.33 25.73 -35.55
C ALA A 20 -7.26 24.70 -34.90
N SER A 21 -6.78 23.96 -33.90
CA SER A 21 -7.63 23.17 -33.01
C SER A 21 -8.74 24.07 -32.45
N PRO A 22 -10.04 23.80 -32.69
CA PRO A 22 -11.08 24.56 -32.02
C PRO A 22 -11.24 23.98 -30.62
N THR A 23 -10.43 24.44 -29.67
CA THR A 23 -10.52 24.07 -28.24
C THR A 23 -11.75 24.61 -27.52
N HIS A 24 -12.75 25.17 -28.23
CA HIS A 24 -13.93 25.73 -27.58
C HIS A 24 -15.22 25.56 -28.40
N ALA A 25 -15.34 24.63 -29.35
CA ALA A 25 -16.65 24.41 -29.99
C ALA A 25 -17.48 23.38 -29.20
N ARG A 26 -18.74 23.70 -28.86
CA ARG A 26 -19.66 22.77 -28.16
C ARG A 26 -20.67 22.20 -29.14
N GLU A 27 -20.77 20.87 -29.24
CA GLU A 27 -21.86 20.22 -29.99
C GLU A 27 -23.20 20.43 -29.26
N MET A 28 -24.19 20.94 -29.98
CA MET A 28 -25.52 21.28 -29.44
C MET A 28 -26.54 20.16 -29.61
N ILE A 29 -26.29 19.22 -30.52
CA ILE A 29 -27.14 18.04 -30.74
C ILE A 29 -26.51 16.87 -29.98
N VAL A 30 -26.98 16.64 -28.75
CA VAL A 30 -26.39 15.63 -27.84
C VAL A 30 -27.15 14.29 -27.88
N GLY A 31 -28.27 14.22 -28.62
CA GLY A 31 -29.09 13.02 -28.83
C GLY A 31 -29.89 13.09 -30.14
N GLY A 32 -30.63 12.02 -30.47
CA GLY A 32 -31.40 11.92 -31.71
C GLY A 32 -30.84 10.89 -32.70
N ASP A 33 -30.40 9.73 -32.23
CA ASP A 33 -29.99 8.65 -33.12
C ASP A 33 -31.20 8.09 -33.89
N PHE A 34 -30.96 7.71 -35.14
CA PHE A 34 -32.00 7.20 -36.04
C PHE A 34 -32.06 5.67 -35.89
N GLU A 35 -32.56 5.18 -34.75
CA GLU A 35 -32.73 3.73 -34.52
C GLU A 35 -34.03 3.22 -35.16
N ARG A 36 -34.01 1.98 -35.70
CA ARG A 36 -35.20 1.35 -36.28
C ARG A 36 -36.30 1.25 -35.21
N GLY A 37 -37.37 2.03 -35.39
CA GLY A 37 -38.60 1.95 -34.59
C GLY A 37 -38.75 2.97 -33.47
N LYS A 38 -37.74 3.81 -33.16
CA LYS A 38 -37.83 4.92 -32.19
C LYS A 38 -36.88 6.07 -32.57
N SER A 39 -37.26 6.88 -33.57
CA SER A 39 -36.52 8.11 -33.90
C SER A 39 -37.08 9.30 -33.11
N ALA A 40 -36.20 10.09 -32.49
CA ALA A 40 -36.58 11.36 -31.83
C ALA A 40 -36.78 12.52 -32.82
N TRP A 41 -36.76 12.26 -34.13
CA TRP A 41 -36.94 13.26 -35.18
C TRP A 41 -38.41 13.41 -35.55
N GLY A 42 -38.86 14.66 -35.70
CA GLY A 42 -40.19 14.97 -36.22
C GLY A 42 -40.21 14.92 -37.75
N THR A 43 -41.27 14.36 -38.34
CA THR A 43 -41.51 14.43 -39.78
C THR A 43 -42.68 15.37 -40.07
N TRP A 44 -42.70 15.96 -41.26
CA TRP A 44 -43.88 16.64 -41.77
C TRP A 44 -43.98 16.49 -43.28
N HIS A 45 -45.23 16.47 -43.73
CA HIS A 45 -45.65 16.21 -45.10
C HIS A 45 -46.62 17.31 -45.53
N CYS A 46 -46.58 17.74 -46.80
CA CYS A 46 -47.51 18.76 -47.30
C CYS A 46 -48.96 18.31 -47.11
N GLU A 47 -49.78 19.23 -46.61
CA GLU A 47 -51.20 19.03 -46.36
C GLU A 47 -51.93 18.68 -47.68
N GLY A 48 -52.67 17.57 -47.70
CA GLY A 48 -53.41 17.09 -48.89
C GLY A 48 -52.69 16.09 -49.81
N SER A 49 -51.50 15.59 -49.45
CA SER A 49 -50.63 14.78 -50.34
C SER A 49 -50.82 13.24 -50.30
N GLY A 50 -51.76 12.69 -49.53
CA GLY A 50 -51.96 11.23 -49.47
C GLY A 50 -50.77 10.48 -48.85
N SER A 51 -50.50 9.24 -49.29
CA SER A 51 -49.39 8.40 -48.79
C SER A 51 -48.04 9.10 -48.92
N VAL A 52 -47.24 9.06 -47.86
CA VAL A 52 -45.96 9.77 -47.72
C VAL A 52 -45.05 9.51 -48.92
N GLY A 53 -44.79 10.53 -49.73
CA GLY A 53 -43.93 10.44 -50.90
C GLY A 53 -42.47 10.10 -50.60
N VAL A 54 -42.04 10.11 -49.34
CA VAL A 54 -40.66 9.88 -48.90
C VAL A 54 -40.59 8.92 -47.72
N ILE A 55 -39.74 7.90 -47.80
CA ILE A 55 -39.49 6.95 -46.71
C ILE A 55 -38.18 7.32 -46.02
N TYR A 56 -38.25 7.55 -44.72
CA TYR A 56 -37.09 7.79 -43.85
C TYR A 56 -36.74 6.50 -43.10
N SER A 57 -35.49 6.07 -43.15
CA SER A 57 -35.02 4.90 -42.39
C SER A 57 -33.58 5.06 -41.91
N SER A 58 -33.17 4.26 -40.92
CA SER A 58 -31.79 4.23 -40.44
C SER A 58 -30.85 3.76 -41.56
N SER A 59 -29.71 4.42 -41.76
CA SER A 59 -28.67 3.97 -42.69
C SER A 59 -27.49 3.32 -41.97
N THR A 60 -27.07 2.14 -42.41
CA THR A 60 -25.78 1.54 -42.01
C THR A 60 -24.63 1.90 -42.97
N ASP A 61 -24.93 2.54 -44.11
CA ASP A 61 -23.93 3.18 -44.97
C ASP A 61 -23.63 4.55 -44.38
N THR A 62 -22.46 4.68 -43.74
CA THR A 62 -22.00 5.87 -43.01
C THR A 62 -20.75 6.46 -43.64
N ARG A 63 -20.40 7.72 -43.35
CA ARG A 63 -19.13 8.28 -43.83
C ARG A 63 -17.93 7.57 -43.17
N PRO A 64 -16.74 7.57 -43.79
CA PRO A 64 -15.52 7.07 -43.16
C PRO A 64 -15.27 7.71 -41.78
N GLY A 65 -15.00 6.89 -40.77
CA GLY A 65 -14.74 7.32 -39.39
C GLY A 65 -15.97 7.82 -38.62
N SER A 66 -17.19 7.62 -39.13
CA SER A 66 -18.42 7.87 -38.39
C SER A 66 -18.69 6.78 -37.36
N THR A 67 -19.42 7.13 -36.29
CA THR A 67 -19.94 6.18 -35.29
C THR A 67 -21.34 5.68 -35.63
N GLY A 68 -21.94 6.15 -36.73
CA GLY A 68 -23.31 5.81 -37.14
C GLY A 68 -24.40 6.63 -36.41
N LYS A 69 -24.01 7.59 -35.59
CA LYS A 69 -24.94 8.49 -34.90
C LYS A 69 -25.61 9.43 -35.89
N ARG A 70 -26.95 9.50 -35.86
CA ARG A 70 -27.80 10.33 -36.76
C ARG A 70 -27.66 9.99 -38.26
N SER A 71 -27.35 8.75 -38.60
CA SER A 71 -27.27 8.28 -40.00
C SER A 71 -28.66 7.94 -40.57
N LEU A 72 -29.03 8.58 -41.68
CA LEU A 72 -30.37 8.57 -42.26
C LEU A 72 -30.34 8.17 -43.75
N GLN A 73 -31.27 7.32 -44.14
CA GLN A 73 -31.62 6.99 -45.52
C GLN A 73 -32.97 7.63 -45.87
N ILE A 74 -33.03 8.23 -47.06
CA ILE A 74 -34.20 8.91 -47.60
C ILE A 74 -34.48 8.33 -48.99
N ASP A 75 -35.61 7.65 -49.14
CA ASP A 75 -36.04 7.05 -50.40
C ASP A 75 -37.31 7.76 -50.89
N THR A 76 -37.30 8.24 -52.14
CA THR A 76 -38.48 8.87 -52.78
C THR A 76 -39.32 7.82 -53.52
N THR A 77 -40.63 7.90 -53.37
CA THR A 77 -41.61 6.96 -53.93
C THR A 77 -42.42 7.62 -55.05
N ASP A 78 -43.28 6.84 -55.73
CA ASP A 78 -44.13 7.37 -56.82
C ASP A 78 -45.10 8.47 -56.36
N ALA A 79 -45.37 8.56 -55.04
CA ALA A 79 -46.19 9.60 -54.44
C ALA A 79 -45.41 10.91 -54.15
N PHE A 80 -44.11 10.99 -54.47
CA PHE A 80 -43.29 12.18 -54.21
C PHE A 80 -43.59 13.32 -55.19
N ALA A 81 -44.63 14.11 -54.89
CA ALA A 81 -45.10 15.21 -55.72
C ALA A 81 -44.92 16.62 -55.10
N CYS A 82 -44.45 16.70 -53.86
CA CYS A 82 -44.26 17.96 -53.13
C CYS A 82 -43.09 17.87 -52.11
N PRO A 83 -42.57 19.02 -51.60
CA PRO A 83 -41.48 19.02 -50.62
C PRO A 83 -41.87 18.32 -49.31
N ASN A 84 -40.95 17.54 -48.75
CA ASN A 84 -41.15 16.82 -47.48
C ASN A 84 -39.96 17.09 -46.57
N TRP A 85 -40.12 17.03 -45.25
CA TRP A 85 -38.97 17.23 -44.36
C TRP A 85 -38.99 16.38 -43.09
N ILE A 86 -37.79 16.17 -42.58
CA ILE A 86 -37.52 15.61 -41.26
C ILE A 86 -36.67 16.59 -40.48
N TYR A 87 -36.97 16.77 -39.19
CA TYR A 87 -36.35 17.81 -38.38
C TYR A 87 -36.08 17.39 -36.93
N GLN A 88 -35.15 18.11 -36.32
CA GLN A 88 -34.89 18.07 -34.88
C GLN A 88 -34.99 19.47 -34.29
N LEU A 89 -35.61 19.56 -33.11
CA LEU A 89 -35.66 20.80 -32.34
C LEU A 89 -34.41 20.94 -31.49
N VAL A 90 -33.73 22.08 -31.60
CA VAL A 90 -32.55 22.41 -30.80
C VAL A 90 -32.79 23.69 -30.03
N TYR A 91 -32.63 23.62 -28.71
CA TYR A 91 -32.79 24.73 -27.78
C TYR A 91 -31.44 25.25 -27.29
N GLY A 92 -31.43 26.42 -26.66
CA GLY A 92 -30.24 26.92 -25.95
C GLY A 92 -29.31 27.81 -26.77
N LEU A 93 -29.70 28.24 -27.97
CA LEU A 93 -28.97 29.25 -28.73
C LEU A 93 -29.16 30.63 -28.06
N GLY A 94 -28.07 31.39 -27.94
CA GLY A 94 -28.09 32.82 -27.60
C GLY A 94 -28.01 33.71 -28.83
N GLY A 95 -28.74 34.84 -28.82
CA GLY A 95 -28.73 35.85 -29.87
C GLY A 95 -27.37 36.52 -30.06
N GLY A 96 -27.06 36.93 -31.29
CA GLY A 96 -25.78 37.54 -31.67
C GLY A 96 -24.60 36.57 -31.75
N LYS A 97 -24.76 35.31 -31.32
CA LYS A 97 -23.70 34.29 -31.34
C LYS A 97 -23.60 33.53 -32.67
N LYS A 98 -22.41 32.99 -32.94
CA LYS A 98 -22.10 32.22 -34.15
C LYS A 98 -22.21 30.72 -33.92
N TYR A 99 -22.90 30.05 -34.83
CA TYR A 99 -23.08 28.60 -34.83
C TYR A 99 -22.68 28.02 -36.19
N ARG A 100 -22.24 26.77 -36.21
CA ARG A 100 -22.00 26.00 -37.44
C ARG A 100 -22.93 24.82 -37.52
N MET A 101 -23.74 24.78 -38.57
CA MET A 101 -24.49 23.59 -38.96
C MET A 101 -23.68 22.83 -40.03
N SER A 102 -23.55 21.52 -39.89
CA SER A 102 -22.82 20.66 -40.82
C SER A 102 -23.50 19.32 -41.01
N ILE A 103 -23.35 18.73 -42.18
CA ILE A 103 -23.91 17.43 -42.53
C ILE A 103 -23.08 16.76 -43.62
N TRP A 104 -22.99 15.44 -43.56
CA TRP A 104 -22.47 14.63 -44.65
C TRP A 104 -23.62 14.00 -45.42
N TYR A 105 -23.45 13.91 -46.74
CA TYR A 105 -24.45 13.32 -47.60
C TYR A 105 -23.80 12.55 -48.75
N LYS A 106 -24.57 11.64 -49.34
CA LYS A 106 -24.22 10.88 -50.54
C LYS A 106 -25.49 10.61 -51.31
N ILE A 107 -25.50 10.95 -52.61
CA ILE A 107 -26.62 10.63 -53.49
C ILE A 107 -26.33 9.26 -54.12
N VAL A 108 -27.23 8.30 -53.88
CA VAL A 108 -27.11 6.92 -54.37
C VAL A 108 -27.89 6.74 -55.67
N ALA A 109 -29.02 7.44 -55.82
CA ALA A 109 -29.81 7.58 -57.04
C ALA A 109 -30.54 8.94 -57.01
N GLY A 110 -30.74 9.64 -58.13
CA GLY A 110 -30.93 11.11 -58.02
C GLY A 110 -31.75 11.88 -59.06
N ASP A 111 -32.30 11.26 -60.11
CA ASP A 111 -33.02 12.03 -61.14
C ASP A 111 -34.40 12.57 -60.67
N ALA A 112 -34.91 12.06 -59.55
CA ALA A 112 -36.19 12.43 -58.95
C ALA A 112 -36.17 13.71 -58.09
N LEU A 113 -34.99 14.22 -57.71
CA LEU A 113 -34.85 15.35 -56.77
C LEU A 113 -34.35 16.61 -57.49
N GLU A 114 -35.06 17.73 -57.35
CA GLU A 114 -34.61 19.04 -57.84
C GLU A 114 -33.54 19.63 -56.92
N SER A 115 -33.80 19.58 -55.61
CA SER A 115 -32.86 19.99 -54.59
C SER A 115 -33.05 19.20 -53.30
N PHE A 116 -32.01 19.18 -52.50
CA PHE A 116 -32.04 18.71 -51.13
C PHE A 116 -31.57 19.89 -50.30
N VAL A 117 -32.32 20.29 -49.27
CA VAL A 117 -31.98 21.48 -48.49
C VAL A 117 -31.85 21.12 -47.04
N VAL A 118 -30.76 21.59 -46.44
CA VAL A 118 -30.57 21.56 -44.99
C VAL A 118 -30.70 22.97 -44.46
N ARG A 119 -31.60 23.18 -43.50
CA ARG A 119 -31.90 24.51 -42.98
C ARG A 119 -32.10 24.56 -41.48
N ASN A 120 -31.70 25.70 -40.91
CA ASN A 120 -32.03 26.12 -39.56
C ASN A 120 -33.19 27.12 -39.60
N MET A 121 -34.10 27.09 -38.62
CA MET A 121 -35.23 28.02 -38.57
C MET A 121 -35.65 28.31 -37.12
N LYS A 122 -35.70 29.58 -36.71
CA LYS A 122 -36.08 29.99 -35.34
C LYS A 122 -37.60 30.02 -35.16
N ASN A 123 -38.14 29.33 -34.15
CA ASN A 123 -39.55 29.39 -33.73
C ASN A 123 -40.58 29.31 -34.88
N ASP A 124 -40.30 28.50 -35.91
CA ASP A 124 -41.12 28.40 -37.15
C ASP A 124 -41.29 29.69 -37.95
N THR A 125 -40.50 30.72 -37.65
CA THR A 125 -40.43 31.95 -38.42
C THR A 125 -39.35 31.82 -39.48
N ASN A 126 -39.49 32.45 -40.65
CA ASN A 126 -38.42 32.52 -41.67
C ASN A 126 -37.19 33.35 -41.21
N GLN A 127 -37.08 33.68 -39.92
CA GLN A 127 -35.93 34.37 -39.33
C GLN A 127 -34.73 33.41 -39.22
N ASP A 128 -33.52 33.94 -39.43
CA ASP A 128 -32.23 33.24 -39.39
C ASP A 128 -32.05 32.06 -40.36
N ARG A 129 -32.97 31.93 -41.32
CA ARG A 129 -32.95 30.84 -42.30
C ARG A 129 -31.67 30.87 -43.14
N LYS A 130 -30.89 29.79 -43.06
CA LYS A 130 -29.83 29.46 -44.03
C LYS A 130 -30.14 28.14 -44.69
N ASP A 131 -30.33 28.18 -46.00
CA ASP A 131 -30.51 26.99 -46.82
C ASP A 131 -29.15 26.57 -47.39
N LEU A 132 -28.73 25.35 -47.07
CA LEU A 132 -27.61 24.68 -47.73
C LEU A 132 -28.13 23.99 -48.98
N SER A 133 -27.61 24.37 -50.14
CA SER A 133 -27.84 23.66 -51.40
C SER A 133 -26.76 22.61 -51.64
N PHE A 134 -27.13 21.51 -52.26
CA PHE A 134 -26.30 20.32 -52.42
C PHE A 134 -26.02 20.07 -53.90
N ASP A 135 -24.84 19.54 -54.20
CA ASP A 135 -24.55 18.96 -55.52
C ASP A 135 -25.28 17.61 -55.63
N MET A 136 -26.24 17.54 -56.56
CA MET A 136 -27.15 16.41 -56.79
C MET A 136 -26.57 15.31 -57.69
N THR A 137 -25.26 15.34 -57.96
CA THR A 137 -24.59 14.34 -58.79
C THR A 137 -24.59 12.95 -58.13
N VAL A 138 -25.04 11.93 -58.86
CA VAL A 138 -25.03 10.52 -58.45
C VAL A 138 -23.64 9.90 -58.71
N ASP A 139 -22.68 10.22 -57.85
CA ASP A 139 -21.30 9.69 -57.93
C ASP A 139 -20.98 8.67 -56.82
N GLY A 140 -21.93 8.43 -55.90
CA GLY A 140 -21.77 7.50 -54.79
C GLY A 140 -20.71 7.92 -53.76
N LYS A 141 -20.26 9.17 -53.74
CA LYS A 141 -19.24 9.67 -52.80
C LYS A 141 -19.87 10.46 -51.66
N TRP A 142 -19.28 10.35 -50.48
CA TRP A 142 -19.61 11.18 -49.33
C TRP A 142 -19.09 12.61 -49.54
N LYS A 143 -20.00 13.58 -49.43
CA LYS A 143 -19.75 15.02 -49.54
C LYS A 143 -20.13 15.68 -48.22
N HIS A 144 -19.37 16.71 -47.84
CA HIS A 144 -19.62 17.47 -46.62
C HIS A 144 -20.06 18.88 -46.97
N VAL A 145 -21.13 19.35 -46.36
CA VAL A 145 -21.55 20.75 -46.44
C VAL A 145 -21.76 21.32 -45.05
N SER A 146 -21.39 22.60 -44.89
CA SER A 146 -21.55 23.30 -43.62
C SER A 146 -21.79 24.78 -43.86
N VAL A 147 -22.55 25.41 -42.97
CA VAL A 147 -22.77 26.85 -42.94
C VAL A 147 -22.54 27.39 -41.53
N VAL A 148 -21.87 28.53 -41.45
CA VAL A 148 -21.81 29.33 -40.22
C VAL A 148 -22.87 30.41 -40.31
N PHE A 149 -23.68 30.54 -39.27
CA PHE A 149 -24.69 31.58 -39.16
C PHE A 149 -24.62 32.25 -37.79
N THR A 150 -25.10 33.49 -37.73
CA THR A 150 -25.28 34.21 -36.47
C THR A 150 -26.76 34.14 -36.10
N ALA A 151 -27.10 33.74 -34.88
CA ALA A 151 -28.48 33.77 -34.41
C ALA A 151 -28.97 35.22 -34.28
N HIS A 152 -30.23 35.49 -34.60
CA HIS A 152 -30.83 36.82 -34.48
C HIS A 152 -30.61 37.38 -33.08
N GLU A 153 -30.41 38.70 -32.96
CA GLU A 153 -30.19 39.37 -31.67
C GLU A 153 -31.31 39.10 -30.66
N SER A 154 -32.56 38.91 -31.13
CA SER A 154 -33.71 38.60 -30.28
C SER A 154 -33.78 37.14 -29.81
N THR A 155 -32.78 36.30 -30.11
CA THR A 155 -32.78 34.87 -29.75
C THR A 155 -32.43 34.67 -28.28
N THR A 156 -33.33 34.00 -27.57
CA THR A 156 -33.18 33.59 -26.18
C THR A 156 -32.96 32.08 -26.09
N PRO A 157 -32.31 31.57 -25.01
CA PRO A 157 -32.13 30.12 -24.83
C PRO A 157 -33.42 29.29 -24.79
N LYS A 158 -34.59 29.93 -24.62
CA LYS A 158 -35.92 29.28 -24.64
C LYS A 158 -36.48 29.13 -26.05
N ASP A 159 -35.98 29.90 -27.01
CA ASP A 159 -36.32 29.74 -28.42
C ASP A 159 -35.73 28.43 -28.94
N TYR A 160 -36.42 27.80 -29.90
CA TYR A 160 -35.90 26.63 -30.59
C TYR A 160 -35.51 26.96 -32.02
N TYR A 161 -34.51 26.24 -32.52
CA TYR A 161 -34.20 26.14 -33.93
C TYR A 161 -34.62 24.76 -34.44
N ARG A 162 -35.34 24.71 -35.55
CA ARG A 162 -35.54 23.48 -36.32
C ARG A 162 -34.36 23.29 -37.26
N LEU A 163 -33.65 22.19 -37.09
CA LEU A 163 -32.67 21.71 -38.05
C LEU A 163 -33.36 20.70 -38.94
N MET A 164 -33.48 21.02 -40.22
CA MET A 164 -34.36 20.29 -41.14
C MET A 164 -33.60 19.79 -42.34
N VAL A 165 -34.02 18.63 -42.81
CA VAL A 165 -33.58 18.01 -44.05
C VAL A 165 -34.80 17.93 -44.97
N ASN A 166 -34.74 18.59 -46.13
CA ASN A 166 -35.89 18.82 -47.00
C ASN A 166 -35.60 18.42 -48.46
N PRO A 167 -36.00 17.22 -48.92
CA PRO A 167 -36.04 16.85 -50.33
C PRO A 167 -37.15 17.58 -51.13
N TYR A 168 -36.78 18.12 -52.29
CA TYR A 168 -37.69 18.76 -53.27
C TYR A 168 -37.80 17.92 -54.55
N PRO A 169 -39.01 17.63 -55.06
CA PRO A 169 -39.22 16.84 -56.26
C PRO A 169 -38.82 17.59 -57.54
N ARG A 170 -38.30 16.88 -58.54
CA ARG A 170 -38.01 17.42 -59.87
C ARG A 170 -39.23 17.34 -60.78
N GLY A 171 -39.73 18.48 -61.26
CA GLY A 171 -40.90 18.52 -62.15
C GLY A 171 -42.23 18.23 -61.43
N LYS A 172 -43.08 17.36 -62.00
CA LYS A 172 -44.40 17.01 -61.43
C LYS A 172 -44.38 15.86 -60.40
N GLY A 173 -43.19 15.45 -59.96
CA GLY A 173 -42.98 14.35 -59.01
C GLY A 173 -42.20 13.18 -59.62
N GLY A 174 -41.53 12.39 -58.78
CA GLY A 174 -40.71 11.27 -59.26
C GLY A 174 -40.27 10.30 -58.16
N ALA A 175 -40.22 9.01 -58.50
CA ALA A 175 -39.68 7.95 -57.64
C ALA A 175 -38.22 7.63 -57.97
N GLY A 176 -37.55 6.99 -57.02
CA GLY A 176 -36.23 6.38 -57.26
C GLY A 176 -35.03 7.25 -56.88
N GLY A 177 -35.25 8.44 -56.31
CA GLY A 177 -34.21 9.18 -55.60
C GLY A 177 -33.89 8.52 -54.26
N ILE A 178 -32.61 8.27 -54.00
CA ILE A 178 -32.08 7.66 -52.77
C ILE A 178 -30.93 8.53 -52.25
N VAL A 179 -31.10 9.09 -51.06
CA VAL A 179 -30.10 9.92 -50.38
C VAL A 179 -29.67 9.26 -49.08
N ARG A 180 -28.37 9.31 -48.80
CA ARG A 180 -27.75 8.94 -47.53
C ARG A 180 -27.25 10.20 -46.86
N VAL A 181 -27.50 10.31 -45.57
CA VAL A 181 -27.11 11.42 -44.72
C VAL A 181 -26.42 10.87 -43.49
N ASP A 182 -25.37 11.54 -43.04
CA ASP A 182 -24.64 11.16 -41.85
C ASP A 182 -24.09 12.38 -41.09
N ASP A 183 -23.83 12.22 -39.79
CA ASP A 183 -23.17 13.19 -38.92
C ASP A 183 -23.81 14.60 -38.96
N PHE A 184 -25.14 14.63 -38.90
CA PHE A 184 -25.88 15.89 -38.89
C PHE A 184 -25.69 16.61 -37.55
N SER A 185 -24.97 17.74 -37.56
CA SER A 185 -24.44 18.38 -36.36
C SER A 185 -24.66 19.89 -36.35
N LEU A 186 -24.81 20.44 -35.15
CA LEU A 186 -24.84 21.88 -34.86
C LEU A 186 -23.85 22.18 -33.75
N TRP A 187 -22.98 23.15 -33.97
CA TRP A 187 -21.90 23.52 -33.07
C TRP A 187 -22.00 24.98 -32.67
N ASP A 188 -21.96 25.26 -31.37
CA ASP A 188 -21.71 26.61 -30.85
C ASP A 188 -20.22 26.90 -31.01
N LEU A 189 -19.89 27.93 -31.78
CA LEU A 189 -18.50 28.33 -32.06
C LEU A 189 -17.96 29.31 -31.01
N ASP A 190 -18.83 29.82 -30.13
CA ASP A 190 -18.48 30.74 -29.05
C ASP A 190 -19.33 30.43 -27.78
N PRO A 191 -19.12 29.23 -27.19
CA PRO A 191 -19.85 28.85 -26.00
C PRO A 191 -19.43 29.77 -24.87
N SER A 192 -20.39 30.57 -24.42
CA SER A 192 -20.30 31.17 -23.10
C SER A 192 -20.23 30.00 -22.15
N LEU A 193 -19.20 29.96 -21.30
CA LEU A 193 -19.14 29.03 -20.16
C LEU A 193 -20.54 28.94 -19.56
N PRO A 194 -21.15 27.75 -19.44
CA PRO A 194 -22.49 27.66 -18.92
C PRO A 194 -22.52 28.35 -17.54
N PRO A 195 -23.52 29.19 -17.25
CA PRO A 195 -23.72 29.61 -15.88
C PRO A 195 -23.87 28.32 -15.08
N ALA A 196 -23.09 28.20 -14.00
CA ALA A 196 -23.19 27.06 -13.10
C ALA A 196 -24.69 26.79 -12.83
N PRO A 197 -25.13 25.51 -12.79
CA PRO A 197 -26.42 25.23 -12.19
C PRO A 197 -26.46 26.00 -10.87
N LYS A 198 -27.59 26.67 -10.57
CA LYS A 198 -27.77 27.36 -9.28
C LYS A 198 -27.14 26.46 -8.23
N PRO A 199 -26.14 26.91 -7.44
CA PRO A 199 -25.40 26.00 -6.60
C PRO A 199 -26.39 25.40 -5.61
N GLN A 200 -26.85 24.17 -5.89
CA GLN A 200 -26.88 23.20 -4.83
C GLN A 200 -25.46 23.26 -4.29
N ALA A 201 -25.33 23.79 -3.07
CA ALA A 201 -24.07 23.67 -2.35
C ALA A 201 -23.63 22.22 -2.54
N SER A 202 -22.40 21.99 -3.01
CA SER A 202 -21.89 20.64 -3.18
C SER A 202 -22.21 19.85 -1.91
N VAL A 203 -22.48 18.55 -2.00
CA VAL A 203 -22.83 17.75 -0.81
C VAL A 203 -21.87 18.01 0.35
N MET A 204 -20.58 18.22 0.04
CA MET A 204 -19.56 18.68 0.99
C MET A 204 -19.84 20.05 1.61
N ALA A 205 -20.17 21.07 0.82
CA ALA A 205 -20.50 22.41 1.34
C ALA A 205 -21.73 22.40 2.27
N ARG A 206 -22.66 21.45 2.09
CA ARG A 206 -23.77 21.23 3.05
C ARG A 206 -23.30 20.46 4.28
N LEU A 207 -22.53 19.39 4.12
CA LEU A 207 -22.01 18.59 5.24
C LEU A 207 -21.02 19.35 6.12
N LEU A 208 -20.42 20.44 5.62
CA LEU A 208 -19.61 21.38 6.40
C LEU A 208 -20.46 22.32 7.28
N GLN A 209 -21.78 22.37 7.08
CA GLN A 209 -22.69 23.14 7.94
C GLN A 209 -23.13 22.29 9.14
N VAL A 210 -23.44 22.95 10.26
CA VAL A 210 -23.87 22.30 11.51
C VAL A 210 -25.12 21.44 11.28
N ASP A 211 -26.09 21.98 10.53
CA ASP A 211 -27.27 21.25 10.08
C ASP A 211 -27.25 21.14 8.55
N ALA A 212 -26.76 20.01 8.05
CA ALA A 212 -26.66 19.76 6.62
C ALA A 212 -28.04 19.54 5.95
N GLY A 213 -29.10 19.31 6.76
CA GLY A 213 -30.37 18.74 6.31
C GLY A 213 -30.22 17.28 5.83
N GLY A 214 -31.34 16.59 5.57
CA GLY A 214 -31.35 15.20 5.06
C GLY A 214 -31.80 14.16 6.08
N GLN A 215 -31.89 12.90 5.65
CA GLN A 215 -32.22 11.78 6.54
C GLN A 215 -30.93 11.31 7.22
N ALA A 216 -30.87 11.41 8.54
CA ALA A 216 -29.68 11.07 9.30
C ALA A 216 -30.04 10.49 10.67
N SER A 217 -29.14 9.64 11.19
CA SER A 217 -29.14 9.16 12.56
C SER A 217 -27.92 9.70 13.29
N LYS A 218 -28.10 10.14 14.54
CA LYS A 218 -27.07 10.83 15.34
C LYS A 218 -26.93 10.17 16.71
N SER A 219 -25.69 10.01 17.17
CA SER A 219 -25.36 9.60 18.54
C SER A 219 -24.03 10.22 18.95
N GLY A 220 -23.91 10.79 20.15
CA GLY A 220 -22.61 11.13 20.73
C GLY A 220 -21.70 12.07 19.95
N GLY A 221 -22.23 12.89 19.02
CA GLY A 221 -21.41 13.74 18.14
C GLY A 221 -20.93 13.06 16.85
N VAL A 222 -21.41 11.86 16.54
CA VAL A 222 -21.25 11.21 15.24
C VAL A 222 -22.61 11.03 14.54
N GLU A 223 -22.58 11.05 13.21
CA GLU A 223 -23.75 11.00 12.34
C GLU A 223 -23.51 10.11 11.13
N ALA A 224 -24.53 9.32 10.78
CA ALA A 224 -24.63 8.61 9.50
C ALA A 224 -25.94 9.02 8.81
N GLY A 225 -25.91 9.19 7.49
CA GLY A 225 -27.12 9.55 6.76
C GLY A 225 -26.96 9.49 5.26
N VAL A 226 -28.01 9.96 4.57
CA VAL A 226 -28.02 10.17 3.12
C VAL A 226 -28.40 11.61 2.84
N LEU A 227 -27.55 12.33 2.10
CA LEU A 227 -27.75 13.71 1.71
C LEU A 227 -27.65 13.85 0.19
N ASP A 228 -28.72 14.33 -0.44
CA ASP A 228 -28.80 14.46 -1.91
C ASP A 228 -28.45 13.15 -2.65
N GLY A 229 -28.85 12.01 -2.05
CA GLY A 229 -28.57 10.66 -2.56
C GLY A 229 -27.20 10.09 -2.16
N HIS A 230 -26.33 10.88 -1.53
CA HIS A 230 -25.01 10.44 -1.10
C HIS A 230 -25.01 9.91 0.33
N PRO A 231 -24.59 8.65 0.56
CA PRO A 231 -24.31 8.17 1.91
C PRO A 231 -23.10 8.89 2.50
N TYR A 232 -23.15 9.19 3.79
CA TYR A 232 -22.04 9.83 4.49
C TYR A 232 -21.90 9.36 5.94
N LEU A 233 -20.68 9.48 6.44
CA LEU A 233 -20.33 9.40 7.86
C LEU A 233 -19.62 10.70 8.25
N ARG A 234 -20.00 11.31 9.37
CA ARG A 234 -19.28 12.47 9.89
C ARG A 234 -19.27 12.56 11.41
N ASN A 235 -18.26 13.22 11.94
CA ASN A 235 -18.18 13.74 13.30
C ASN A 235 -17.41 15.06 13.29
N GLU A 236 -16.93 15.54 14.44
CA GLU A 236 -16.16 16.79 14.54
C GLU A 236 -14.76 16.73 13.90
N ARG A 237 -14.26 15.53 13.54
CA ARG A 237 -12.90 15.33 13.02
C ARG A 237 -12.86 15.05 11.52
N VAL A 238 -13.87 14.41 10.95
CA VAL A 238 -13.83 13.93 9.56
C VAL A 238 -15.22 13.82 8.94
N ILE A 239 -15.27 13.98 7.61
CA ILE A 239 -16.44 13.67 6.78
C ILE A 239 -16.00 12.69 5.69
N TYR A 240 -16.74 11.59 5.55
CA TYR A 240 -16.64 10.62 4.46
C TYR A 240 -17.92 10.67 3.63
N VAL A 241 -17.79 10.64 2.31
CA VAL A 241 -18.95 10.62 1.41
C VAL A 241 -18.75 9.60 0.29
N TRP A 242 -19.78 8.78 0.08
CA TRP A 242 -19.84 7.77 -0.97
C TRP A 242 -20.69 8.25 -2.16
N ALA A 243 -20.36 7.75 -3.35
CA ALA A 243 -21.08 8.03 -4.59
C ALA A 243 -22.52 7.51 -4.51
N ARG A 244 -23.44 8.11 -5.27
CA ARG A 244 -24.86 7.75 -5.25
C ARG A 244 -25.11 6.32 -5.73
N PRO A 245 -26.27 5.70 -5.41
CA PRO A 245 -26.65 4.36 -5.89
C PRO A 245 -26.39 4.11 -7.38
N GLU A 246 -26.81 5.04 -8.24
CA GLU A 246 -26.61 4.95 -9.70
C GLU A 246 -25.14 5.02 -10.16
N HIS A 247 -24.21 5.35 -9.25
CA HIS A 247 -22.77 5.48 -9.50
C HIS A 247 -21.94 4.44 -8.73
N GLY A 248 -22.57 3.43 -8.12
CA GLY A 248 -21.84 2.26 -7.63
C GLY A 248 -21.34 2.32 -6.19
N GLY A 249 -21.42 3.47 -5.53
CA GLY A 249 -21.12 3.58 -4.09
C GLY A 249 -19.63 3.62 -3.77
N GLY A 250 -18.79 4.12 -4.68
CA GLY A 250 -17.38 4.37 -4.39
C GLY A 250 -17.15 5.49 -3.38
N LEU A 251 -16.14 5.37 -2.51
CA LEU A 251 -15.73 6.45 -1.62
C LEU A 251 -15.09 7.57 -2.47
N PHE A 252 -15.76 8.72 -2.59
CA PHE A 252 -15.36 9.77 -3.52
C PHE A 252 -14.97 11.09 -2.85
N ARG A 253 -15.23 11.25 -1.55
CA ARG A 253 -14.73 12.37 -0.74
C ARG A 253 -14.29 11.91 0.66
N ILE A 254 -13.15 12.44 1.10
CA ILE A 254 -12.71 12.43 2.51
C ILE A 254 -12.26 13.85 2.84
N HIS A 255 -12.86 14.45 3.86
CA HIS A 255 -12.50 15.78 4.33
C HIS A 255 -12.06 15.71 5.79
N ASP A 256 -10.82 16.13 6.06
CA ASP A 256 -10.27 16.24 7.40
C ASP A 256 -10.66 17.60 7.99
N LEU A 257 -11.57 17.60 8.95
CA LEU A 257 -12.07 18.82 9.58
C LEU A 257 -11.03 19.49 10.47
N ARG A 258 -10.01 18.73 10.93
CA ARG A 258 -8.95 19.29 11.78
C ARG A 258 -7.97 20.15 11.00
N SER A 259 -7.60 19.73 9.79
CA SER A 259 -6.76 20.52 8.88
C SER A 259 -7.56 21.38 7.89
N GLY A 260 -8.87 21.16 7.78
CA GLY A 260 -9.73 21.80 6.78
C GLY A 260 -9.49 21.31 5.35
N ARG A 261 -8.86 20.14 5.19
CA ARG A 261 -8.33 19.67 3.91
C ARG A 261 -9.22 18.61 3.27
N GLN A 262 -9.44 18.75 1.98
CA GLN A 262 -9.94 17.67 1.14
C GLN A 262 -8.81 16.67 0.86
N ILE A 263 -8.87 15.49 1.49
CA ILE A 263 -7.85 14.44 1.41
C ILE A 263 -8.07 13.55 0.19
N LEU A 264 -9.33 13.31 -0.16
CA LEU A 264 -9.72 12.50 -1.30
C LEU A 264 -10.75 13.24 -2.13
N GLU A 265 -10.52 13.32 -3.44
CA GLU A 265 -11.46 13.87 -4.40
C GLU A 265 -11.33 13.17 -5.76
N ILE A 266 -12.41 12.53 -6.18
CA ILE A 266 -12.54 11.91 -7.49
C ILE A 266 -13.95 12.15 -8.06
N ASP A 267 -14.09 12.07 -9.37
CA ASP A 267 -15.40 12.04 -10.02
C ASP A 267 -16.23 10.86 -9.48
N GLU A 268 -17.48 11.10 -9.09
CA GLU A 268 -18.30 10.08 -8.42
C GLU A 268 -18.54 8.85 -9.32
N GLY A 269 -18.69 9.04 -10.63
CA GLY A 269 -18.89 7.96 -11.60
C GLY A 269 -17.63 7.13 -11.87
N LYS A 270 -16.48 7.52 -11.30
CA LYS A 270 -15.20 6.79 -11.37
C LYS A 270 -14.75 6.26 -10.02
N ALA A 271 -15.51 6.51 -8.96
CA ALA A 271 -15.17 6.05 -7.63
C ALA A 271 -15.51 4.57 -7.50
N ALA A 272 -14.51 3.77 -7.17
CA ALA A 272 -14.66 2.38 -6.78
C ALA A 272 -14.55 2.25 -5.25
N PHE A 273 -14.93 1.10 -4.71
CA PHE A 273 -14.71 0.74 -3.32
C PHE A 273 -14.26 -0.71 -3.14
N TRP A 274 -14.73 -1.61 -4.02
CA TRP A 274 -14.29 -3.00 -4.04
C TRP A 274 -14.20 -3.54 -5.47
N LYS A 275 -13.34 -4.55 -5.64
CA LYS A 275 -13.21 -5.34 -6.87
C LYS A 275 -13.07 -6.81 -6.49
N LEU A 276 -13.62 -7.70 -7.31
CA LEU A 276 -13.57 -9.15 -7.14
C LEU A 276 -13.06 -9.78 -8.44
N ASP A 277 -12.05 -10.65 -8.33
CA ASP A 277 -11.63 -11.51 -9.42
C ASP A 277 -12.07 -12.95 -9.09
N ALA A 278 -12.76 -13.61 -10.02
CA ALA A 278 -13.35 -14.94 -9.84
C ALA A 278 -13.15 -15.83 -11.08
N LYS A 279 -13.16 -17.16 -10.90
CA LYS A 279 -13.16 -18.16 -11.98
C LYS A 279 -14.59 -18.56 -12.36
N LYS A 280 -14.83 -18.78 -13.65
CA LYS A 280 -15.98 -19.60 -14.10
C LYS A 280 -15.67 -21.09 -13.94
N PHE A 281 -16.63 -21.86 -13.42
CA PHE A 281 -16.54 -23.31 -13.23
C PHE A 281 -17.36 -24.13 -14.25
N ASN A 282 -17.97 -23.47 -15.25
CA ASN A 282 -18.78 -24.15 -16.26
C ASN A 282 -17.90 -24.69 -17.41
N GLU A 283 -18.20 -25.90 -17.89
CA GLU A 283 -17.34 -26.75 -18.74
C GLU A 283 -16.87 -26.14 -20.09
N GLU A 284 -17.55 -25.13 -20.63
CA GLU A 284 -17.20 -24.56 -21.96
C GLU A 284 -16.18 -23.40 -21.93
N GLU A 285 -15.89 -22.79 -20.77
CA GLU A 285 -15.00 -21.61 -20.65
C GLU A 285 -14.07 -21.64 -19.41
N ALA A 286 -13.74 -22.83 -18.91
CA ALA A 286 -12.83 -23.00 -17.77
C ALA A 286 -11.47 -22.31 -18.05
N GLY A 287 -11.13 -21.27 -17.28
CA GLY A 287 -9.87 -20.52 -17.41
C GLY A 287 -10.00 -19.01 -17.58
N ASN A 288 -11.18 -18.48 -17.91
CA ASN A 288 -11.40 -17.03 -17.99
C ASN A 288 -11.64 -16.44 -16.58
N THR A 289 -10.85 -15.42 -16.20
CA THR A 289 -11.11 -14.62 -14.99
C THR A 289 -12.24 -13.64 -15.25
N LEU A 290 -13.30 -13.72 -14.45
CA LEU A 290 -14.34 -12.71 -14.35
C LEU A 290 -13.92 -11.65 -13.34
N THR A 291 -14.05 -10.39 -13.74
CA THR A 291 -13.83 -9.26 -12.85
C THR A 291 -15.15 -8.55 -12.60
N PHE A 292 -15.49 -8.39 -11.33
CA PHE A 292 -16.60 -7.57 -10.87
C PHE A 292 -16.05 -6.37 -10.10
N GLU A 293 -16.65 -5.21 -10.28
CA GLU A 293 -16.30 -3.98 -9.57
C GLU A 293 -17.60 -3.26 -9.24
N ASN A 294 -17.63 -2.56 -8.11
CA ASN A 294 -18.84 -1.82 -7.72
C ASN A 294 -19.13 -0.61 -8.62
N ALA A 295 -18.14 -0.13 -9.38
CA ALA A 295 -18.31 1.01 -10.27
C ALA A 295 -19.46 0.73 -11.27
N SER A 296 -20.53 1.54 -11.17
CA SER A 296 -21.78 1.39 -11.96
C SER A 296 -22.73 0.24 -11.55
N VAL A 297 -22.51 -0.41 -10.41
CA VAL A 297 -23.42 -1.43 -9.85
C VAL A 297 -24.34 -0.79 -8.81
N PRO A 298 -25.66 -0.69 -9.04
CA PRO A 298 -26.58 -0.13 -8.05
C PRO A 298 -26.54 -0.88 -6.73
N TYR A 299 -26.80 -0.16 -5.63
CA TYR A 299 -26.80 -0.72 -4.29
C TYR A 299 -27.93 -0.13 -3.43
N GLU A 300 -28.26 -0.86 -2.37
CA GLU A 300 -29.09 -0.36 -1.27
C GLU A 300 -28.21 0.07 -0.10
N VAL A 301 -28.65 1.10 0.62
CA VAL A 301 -27.92 1.61 1.78
C VAL A 301 -28.86 1.83 2.96
N SER A 302 -28.39 1.40 4.12
CA SER A 302 -29.02 1.70 5.40
C SER A 302 -27.99 2.32 6.34
N PHE A 303 -28.48 3.08 7.32
CA PHE A 303 -27.63 3.78 8.26
C PHE A 303 -28.24 3.80 9.65
N ASN A 304 -27.37 3.87 10.66
CA ASN A 304 -27.77 3.99 12.06
C ASN A 304 -26.68 4.72 12.85
N ALA A 305 -27.02 5.30 13.99
CA ALA A 305 -26.07 5.78 14.97
C ALA A 305 -26.59 5.47 16.38
N ALA A 306 -25.75 4.82 17.18
CA ALA A 306 -26.05 4.47 18.55
C ALA A 306 -24.74 4.24 19.32
N ARG A 307 -24.75 4.53 20.63
CA ARG A 307 -23.58 4.30 21.52
C ARG A 307 -22.31 4.96 20.98
N ASP A 308 -22.48 6.18 20.47
CA ASP A 308 -21.41 7.05 19.98
C ASP A 308 -20.65 6.48 18.76
N GLU A 309 -21.25 5.50 18.07
CA GLU A 309 -20.81 4.94 16.80
C GLU A 309 -21.89 5.14 15.74
N ALA A 310 -21.51 5.58 14.54
CA ALA A 310 -22.36 5.64 13.37
C ALA A 310 -21.96 4.57 12.35
N THR A 311 -22.94 3.97 11.70
CA THR A 311 -22.78 2.85 10.77
C THR A 311 -23.47 3.15 9.45
N LEU A 312 -22.80 2.87 8.33
CA LEU A 312 -23.39 2.65 7.01
C LEU A 312 -23.31 1.16 6.64
N SER A 313 -24.36 0.63 6.05
CA SER A 313 -24.42 -0.73 5.50
C SER A 313 -24.86 -0.66 4.05
N PHE A 314 -23.98 -1.10 3.15
CA PHE A 314 -24.17 -1.15 1.70
C PHE A 314 -24.44 -2.57 1.25
N ASP A 315 -25.42 -2.76 0.36
CA ASP A 315 -25.86 -4.05 -0.17
C ASP A 315 -25.90 -3.99 -1.70
N TRP A 316 -24.98 -4.68 -2.37
CA TRP A 316 -24.98 -4.83 -3.84
C TRP A 316 -25.48 -6.21 -4.20
N ARG A 317 -26.42 -6.27 -5.15
CA ARG A 317 -26.95 -7.53 -5.69
C ARG A 317 -26.93 -7.49 -7.21
N GLN A 318 -26.15 -8.38 -7.82
CA GLN A 318 -26.04 -8.48 -9.27
C GLN A 318 -25.64 -9.90 -9.66
N ASP A 319 -26.29 -10.48 -10.68
CA ASP A 319 -25.83 -11.69 -11.38
C ASP A 319 -25.41 -12.87 -10.46
N GLY A 320 -26.21 -13.15 -9.42
CA GLY A 320 -25.92 -14.23 -8.47
C GLY A 320 -24.81 -13.93 -7.46
N MET A 321 -24.41 -12.67 -7.36
CA MET A 321 -23.46 -12.13 -6.39
C MET A 321 -24.15 -11.15 -5.44
N HIS A 322 -23.85 -11.31 -4.15
CA HIS A 322 -24.29 -10.44 -3.06
C HIS A 322 -23.05 -9.96 -2.30
N VAL A 323 -22.81 -8.66 -2.32
CA VAL A 323 -21.73 -8.02 -1.57
C VAL A 323 -22.33 -7.16 -0.49
N ASN A 324 -21.89 -7.34 0.75
CA ASN A 324 -22.22 -6.45 1.86
C ASN A 324 -20.95 -5.72 2.33
N VAL A 325 -21.05 -4.42 2.54
CA VAL A 325 -20.01 -3.66 3.24
C VAL A 325 -20.64 -2.90 4.39
N ARG A 326 -20.10 -3.08 5.58
CA ARG A 326 -20.45 -2.29 6.76
C ARG A 326 -19.28 -1.39 7.14
N THR A 327 -19.49 -0.09 7.17
CA THR A 327 -18.51 0.92 7.59
C THR A 327 -18.98 1.63 8.84
N ARG A 328 -18.08 1.79 9.82
CA ARG A 328 -18.34 2.37 11.14
C ARG A 328 -17.40 3.53 11.42
N LEU A 329 -17.89 4.54 12.14
CA LEU A 329 -17.13 5.69 12.63
C LEU A 329 -17.55 5.98 14.06
N GLU A 330 -16.59 6.09 14.97
CA GLU A 330 -16.83 6.52 16.35
C GLU A 330 -16.74 8.05 16.48
N SER A 331 -17.43 8.63 17.45
CA SER A 331 -17.39 10.07 17.70
C SER A 331 -16.00 10.58 18.12
N SER A 332 -15.20 9.73 18.77
CA SER A 332 -13.85 10.03 19.24
C SER A 332 -12.74 9.81 18.20
N GLU A 333 -13.04 9.27 17.02
CA GLU A 333 -12.02 8.88 16.05
C GLU A 333 -12.14 9.65 14.73
N SER A 334 -11.08 9.61 13.92
CA SER A 334 -11.15 10.05 12.51
C SER A 334 -10.91 8.89 11.55
N LEU A 335 -11.01 7.65 12.03
CA LEU A 335 -10.72 6.44 11.27
C LEU A 335 -12.03 5.67 11.09
N ALA A 336 -12.39 5.42 9.83
CA ALA A 336 -13.50 4.55 9.49
C ALA A 336 -13.03 3.10 9.53
N ARG A 337 -13.85 2.21 10.09
CA ARG A 337 -13.60 0.75 10.13
C ARG A 337 -14.62 0.04 9.28
N SER A 338 -14.17 -0.74 8.30
CA SER A 338 -15.05 -1.42 7.36
C SER A 338 -14.82 -2.92 7.34
N ARG A 339 -15.91 -3.69 7.18
CA ARG A 339 -15.86 -5.12 6.85
C ARG A 339 -16.69 -5.39 5.62
N MET A 340 -16.18 -6.29 4.78
CA MET A 340 -16.85 -6.77 3.59
C MET A 340 -17.21 -8.24 3.77
N SER A 341 -18.36 -8.64 3.23
CA SER A 341 -18.67 -10.04 2.97
C SER A 341 -19.19 -10.21 1.55
N VAL A 342 -18.93 -11.37 0.97
CA VAL A 342 -19.35 -11.74 -0.39
C VAL A 342 -19.98 -13.12 -0.34
N GLU A 343 -21.11 -13.26 -1.00
CA GLU A 343 -21.71 -14.53 -1.38
C GLU A 343 -21.89 -14.51 -2.90
N THR A 344 -21.49 -15.56 -3.61
CA THR A 344 -21.54 -15.59 -5.07
C THR A 344 -21.66 -17.01 -5.61
N ILE A 345 -22.16 -17.16 -6.83
CA ILE A 345 -22.13 -18.42 -7.58
C ILE A 345 -20.79 -18.66 -8.29
N HIS A 346 -19.90 -17.67 -8.30
CA HIS A 346 -18.57 -17.76 -8.93
C HIS A 346 -17.50 -18.18 -7.93
N GLY A 347 -16.41 -18.81 -8.41
CA GLY A 347 -15.31 -19.18 -7.51
C GLY A 347 -14.34 -18.02 -7.31
N LEU A 348 -14.40 -17.37 -6.15
CA LEU A 348 -13.58 -16.22 -5.80
C LEU A 348 -12.08 -16.57 -5.82
N GLN A 349 -11.26 -15.67 -6.37
CA GLN A 349 -9.79 -15.75 -6.38
C GLN A 349 -9.17 -14.66 -5.52
N THR A 350 -9.57 -13.41 -5.76
CA THR A 350 -9.03 -12.25 -5.08
C THR A 350 -10.16 -11.29 -4.76
N VAL A 351 -10.16 -10.77 -3.53
CA VAL A 351 -11.02 -9.65 -3.11
C VAL A 351 -10.14 -8.42 -2.90
N SER A 352 -10.37 -7.36 -3.67
CA SER A 352 -9.71 -6.07 -3.47
C SER A 352 -10.61 -5.17 -2.63
N PHE A 353 -10.24 -4.93 -1.36
CA PHE A 353 -10.99 -4.07 -0.45
C PHE A 353 -10.06 -3.46 0.62
N PRO A 354 -9.92 -2.12 0.69
CA PRO A 354 -10.66 -1.13 -0.07
C PRO A 354 -9.93 -0.77 -1.38
N VAL A 355 -10.68 -0.32 -2.38
CA VAL A 355 -10.17 0.37 -3.56
C VAL A 355 -10.46 1.85 -3.39
N VAL A 356 -9.41 2.70 -3.34
CA VAL A 356 -9.56 4.11 -2.98
C VAL A 356 -8.72 4.97 -3.91
N ALA A 357 -9.38 5.67 -4.84
CA ALA A 357 -8.73 6.51 -5.85
C ALA A 357 -8.96 8.01 -5.60
N GLY A 358 -8.10 8.84 -6.17
CA GLY A 358 -8.19 10.31 -6.05
C GLY A 358 -7.66 10.84 -4.73
N ILE A 359 -6.73 10.12 -4.09
CA ILE A 359 -6.04 10.58 -2.88
C ILE A 359 -5.13 11.75 -3.29
N ALA A 360 -5.38 12.92 -2.71
CA ALA A 360 -4.59 14.12 -2.96
C ALA A 360 -3.22 14.02 -2.28
N PRO A 361 -2.17 14.66 -2.84
CA PRO A 361 -0.93 14.91 -2.12
C PRO A 361 -1.19 15.56 -0.77
N MET A 362 -0.33 15.34 0.22
CA MET A 362 -0.31 16.00 1.55
C MET A 362 0.46 17.31 1.53
N THR A 363 1.33 17.52 0.55
CA THR A 363 2.07 18.77 0.36
C THR A 363 2.01 19.23 -1.08
N LYS A 364 2.34 20.49 -1.33
CA LYS A 364 2.29 21.07 -2.67
C LYS A 364 3.19 20.28 -3.62
N GLY A 365 2.58 19.61 -4.60
CA GLY A 365 3.28 18.75 -5.56
C GLY A 365 3.92 17.50 -4.94
N ALA A 366 3.43 17.04 -3.79
CA ALA A 366 3.92 15.87 -3.05
C ALA A 366 5.41 15.88 -2.66
N LYS A 367 6.08 17.04 -2.74
CA LYS A 367 7.56 17.13 -2.59
C LYS A 367 8.07 16.60 -1.25
N HIS A 368 7.28 16.73 -0.19
CA HIS A 368 7.61 16.26 1.14
C HIS A 368 6.66 15.16 1.61
N ASP A 369 5.91 14.55 0.69
CA ASP A 369 5.03 13.45 1.00
C ASP A 369 5.85 12.17 1.08
N ARG A 370 5.58 11.41 2.15
CA ARG A 370 6.20 10.14 2.45
C ARG A 370 5.13 9.07 2.51
N VAL A 371 5.43 7.90 1.95
CA VAL A 371 4.65 6.69 2.14
C VAL A 371 5.39 5.82 3.15
N LEU A 372 4.73 5.50 4.24
CA LEU A 372 5.22 4.56 5.25
C LEU A 372 5.11 3.13 4.70
N VAL A 373 6.24 2.44 4.66
CA VAL A 373 6.41 1.08 4.16
C VAL A 373 6.79 0.20 5.34
N ALA A 374 5.89 -0.66 5.77
CA ALA A 374 6.09 -1.60 6.88
C ALA A 374 7.05 -2.77 6.60
N ARG A 375 8.16 -2.54 5.87
CA ARG A 375 9.17 -3.54 5.55
C ARG A 375 10.32 -3.52 6.55
N ARG A 376 10.85 -4.69 6.93
CA ARG A 376 11.89 -4.81 7.96
C ARG A 376 11.41 -4.13 9.25
N ARG A 377 12.25 -3.33 9.90
CA ARG A 377 11.86 -2.48 11.05
C ARG A 377 10.90 -1.34 10.70
N GLY A 378 10.73 -1.02 9.43
CA GLY A 378 10.04 0.16 8.94
C GLY A 378 10.95 1.06 8.13
N LYS A 379 10.40 1.64 7.06
CA LYS A 379 11.01 2.71 6.29
C LYS A 379 9.92 3.60 5.71
N ASP A 380 10.23 4.84 5.43
CA ASP A 380 9.42 5.67 4.56
C ASP A 380 10.13 5.93 3.22
N VAL A 381 9.33 6.13 2.17
CA VAL A 381 9.83 6.43 0.82
C VAL A 381 9.08 7.62 0.24
N ALA A 382 9.65 8.25 -0.78
CA ALA A 382 8.98 9.36 -1.45
C ALA A 382 7.66 8.89 -2.10
N SER A 383 6.66 9.75 -2.09
CA SER A 383 5.35 9.46 -2.70
C SER A 383 5.46 9.04 -4.17
N PRO A 384 4.65 8.06 -4.64
CA PRO A 384 4.56 7.70 -6.06
C PRO A 384 4.16 8.85 -6.99
N VAL A 385 3.54 9.90 -6.46
CA VAL A 385 3.31 11.15 -7.22
C VAL A 385 4.63 11.79 -7.67
N VAL A 386 5.68 11.68 -6.86
CA VAL A 386 7.02 12.22 -7.16
C VAL A 386 7.85 11.22 -7.96
N THR A 387 7.89 9.96 -7.52
CA THR A 387 8.74 8.93 -8.14
C THR A 387 8.19 8.42 -9.46
N LYS A 388 6.87 8.53 -9.67
CA LYS A 388 6.09 7.94 -10.78
C LYS A 388 6.06 6.41 -10.80
N GLU A 389 6.65 5.77 -9.80
CA GLU A 389 6.71 4.32 -9.69
C GLU A 389 5.76 3.85 -8.58
N PRO A 390 4.93 2.81 -8.84
CA PRO A 390 4.04 2.27 -7.83
C PRO A 390 4.83 1.63 -6.68
N ILE A 391 4.28 1.71 -5.49
CA ILE A 391 4.77 0.95 -4.33
C ILE A 391 3.87 -0.26 -4.18
N LYS A 392 4.45 -1.45 -4.10
CA LYS A 392 3.75 -2.70 -3.81
C LYS A 392 4.40 -3.37 -2.62
N GLN A 393 3.58 -3.84 -1.71
CA GLN A 393 4.03 -4.53 -0.52
C GLN A 393 3.16 -5.74 -0.23
N HIS A 394 3.79 -6.83 0.17
CA HIS A 394 3.16 -8.12 0.38
C HIS A 394 3.30 -8.51 1.85
N TYR A 395 2.20 -8.55 2.59
CA TYR A 395 2.19 -9.04 3.96
C TYR A 395 2.54 -10.52 4.01
N THR A 396 3.28 -10.88 5.07
CA THR A 396 4.05 -12.12 5.30
C THR A 396 5.23 -12.39 4.36
N VAL A 397 5.66 -11.40 3.55
CA VAL A 397 6.92 -11.45 2.77
C VAL A 397 7.73 -10.17 2.90
N SER A 398 7.17 -9.06 2.45
CA SER A 398 7.83 -7.75 2.44
C SER A 398 7.20 -6.74 3.39
N MET A 399 6.08 -7.08 4.04
CA MET A 399 5.52 -6.32 5.16
C MET A 399 5.52 -7.13 6.45
N ASN A 400 5.98 -6.49 7.50
CA ASN A 400 6.12 -7.02 8.85
C ASN A 400 4.96 -6.57 9.76
N LEU A 401 4.16 -5.59 9.31
CA LEU A 401 2.95 -5.07 9.94
C LEU A 401 1.85 -4.86 8.88
N GLN A 402 0.58 -4.92 9.28
CA GLN A 402 -0.59 -4.78 8.39
C GLN A 402 -1.07 -3.32 8.26
N MET A 403 -0.13 -2.38 8.14
CA MET A 403 -0.43 -0.94 8.07
C MET A 403 0.47 -0.19 7.10
N GLY A 404 0.00 0.99 6.70
CA GLY A 404 0.72 1.98 5.91
C GLY A 404 0.12 3.38 6.10
N ALA A 405 0.81 4.39 5.60
CA ALA A 405 0.33 5.77 5.70
C ALA A 405 0.95 6.63 4.59
N LEU A 406 0.19 7.62 4.11
CA LEU A 406 0.71 8.75 3.35
C LEU A 406 0.71 9.97 4.27
N TYR A 407 1.85 10.62 4.46
CA TYR A 407 1.93 11.80 5.34
C TYR A 407 2.87 12.88 4.80
N GLY A 408 2.61 14.12 5.21
CA GLY A 408 3.39 15.29 4.84
C GLY A 408 2.78 16.56 5.43
N GLY A 409 3.63 17.53 5.79
CA GLY A 409 3.18 18.81 6.34
C GLY A 409 2.40 18.72 7.66
N GLY A 410 2.63 17.68 8.47
CA GLY A 410 1.94 17.45 9.75
C GLY A 410 0.56 16.80 9.63
N THR A 411 0.17 16.37 8.43
CA THR A 411 -1.10 15.69 8.15
C THR A 411 -0.84 14.37 7.43
N GLY A 412 -1.76 13.42 7.53
CA GLY A 412 -1.66 12.18 6.77
C GLY A 412 -2.97 11.43 6.61
N LEU A 413 -2.92 10.36 5.83
CA LEU A 413 -3.98 9.39 5.60
C LEU A 413 -3.45 8.00 5.97
N TYR A 414 -4.08 7.38 6.96
CA TYR A 414 -3.76 6.06 7.48
C TYR A 414 -4.52 4.98 6.71
N PHE A 415 -3.86 3.84 6.49
CA PHE A 415 -4.46 2.61 5.98
C PHE A 415 -3.95 1.41 6.76
N GLY A 416 -4.80 0.42 7.01
CA GLY A 416 -4.38 -0.86 7.55
C GLY A 416 -5.54 -1.83 7.67
N GLU A 417 -5.24 -3.04 8.13
CA GLU A 417 -6.24 -4.03 8.49
C GLU A 417 -5.95 -4.62 9.87
N GLU A 418 -6.96 -4.63 10.72
CA GLU A 418 -6.97 -5.20 12.07
C GLU A 418 -7.28 -6.71 11.99
N ASP A 419 -6.50 -7.45 11.21
CA ASP A 419 -6.65 -8.91 10.98
C ASP A 419 -5.76 -9.73 11.94
N ALA A 420 -6.42 -10.37 12.91
CA ALA A 420 -5.80 -11.21 13.94
C ALA A 420 -5.39 -12.60 13.45
N GLN A 421 -5.79 -12.99 12.24
CA GLN A 421 -5.51 -14.28 11.63
C GLN A 421 -4.29 -14.25 10.70
N ALA A 422 -3.73 -13.06 10.42
CA ALA A 422 -2.55 -12.86 9.59
C ALA A 422 -2.69 -13.46 8.18
N ASN A 423 -3.80 -13.16 7.50
CA ASN A 423 -4.03 -13.57 6.11
C ASN A 423 -3.06 -12.86 5.17
N GLU A 424 -2.68 -13.53 4.09
CA GLU A 424 -1.94 -12.95 2.99
C GLU A 424 -2.70 -11.73 2.42
N LYS A 425 -1.99 -10.62 2.20
CA LYS A 425 -2.56 -9.45 1.51
C LYS A 425 -1.48 -8.63 0.80
N LEU A 426 -1.84 -8.07 -0.34
CA LEU A 426 -0.99 -7.18 -1.13
C LEU A 426 -1.53 -5.75 -1.04
N GLN A 427 -0.70 -4.81 -0.61
CA GLN A 427 -1.02 -3.39 -0.61
C GLN A 427 -0.30 -2.69 -1.76
N SER A 428 -1.00 -1.77 -2.43
CA SER A 428 -0.40 -1.00 -3.50
C SER A 428 -0.79 0.49 -3.47
N TRP A 429 0.19 1.32 -3.79
CA TRP A 429 0.02 2.76 -4.04
C TRP A 429 0.43 3.05 -5.47
N THR A 430 -0.52 3.49 -6.28
CA THR A 430 -0.29 3.74 -7.71
C THR A 430 -0.63 5.19 -8.06
N PRO A 431 0.27 5.95 -8.71
CA PRO A 431 -0.06 7.28 -9.19
C PRO A 431 -1.01 7.19 -10.39
N ASN A 432 -1.91 8.16 -10.52
CA ASN A 432 -2.68 8.30 -11.75
C ASN A 432 -1.76 8.63 -12.95
N LYS A 433 -2.28 8.59 -14.18
CA LYS A 433 -1.49 8.82 -15.40
C LYS A 433 -0.75 10.16 -15.42
N GLN A 434 -1.30 11.19 -14.76
CA GLN A 434 -0.71 12.51 -14.68
C GLN A 434 0.25 12.69 -13.48
N ALA A 435 0.37 11.68 -12.62
CA ALA A 435 1.08 11.72 -11.34
C ALA A 435 0.68 12.94 -10.50
N THR A 436 -0.63 13.11 -10.28
CA THR A 436 -1.21 14.19 -9.47
C THR A 436 -2.02 13.70 -8.28
N THR A 437 -2.49 12.44 -8.32
CA THR A 437 -3.23 11.78 -7.23
C THR A 437 -2.79 10.32 -7.14
N LEU A 438 -3.13 9.67 -6.02
CA LEU A 438 -2.84 8.26 -5.78
C LEU A 438 -4.13 7.43 -5.75
N THR A 439 -3.97 6.16 -6.09
CA THR A 439 -4.90 5.08 -5.77
C THR A 439 -4.24 4.13 -4.78
N TYR A 440 -4.95 3.81 -3.70
CA TYR A 440 -4.61 2.74 -2.76
C TYR A 440 -5.50 1.52 -3.01
N VAL A 441 -4.91 0.33 -3.00
CA VAL A 441 -5.63 -0.95 -3.09
C VAL A 441 -5.04 -1.95 -2.10
N MET A 442 -5.90 -2.70 -1.42
CA MET A 442 -5.53 -3.90 -0.66
C MET A 442 -6.19 -5.13 -1.30
N ASP A 443 -5.39 -6.05 -1.80
CA ASP A 443 -5.82 -7.30 -2.42
C ASP A 443 -5.68 -8.46 -1.42
N HIS A 444 -6.74 -9.27 -1.30
CA HIS A 444 -6.81 -10.47 -0.48
C HIS A 444 -6.95 -11.71 -1.37
N PRO A 445 -5.89 -12.50 -1.56
CA PRO A 445 -6.00 -13.83 -2.13
C PRO A 445 -6.92 -14.70 -1.24
N VAL A 446 -8.03 -15.19 -1.79
CA VAL A 446 -9.05 -15.91 -1.03
C VAL A 446 -8.56 -17.30 -0.64
N LEU A 447 -8.68 -17.69 0.63
CA LEU A 447 -8.26 -19.00 1.11
C LEU A 447 -8.93 -20.13 0.31
N GLY A 448 -8.12 -21.00 -0.30
CA GLY A 448 -8.59 -22.18 -1.03
C GLY A 448 -9.04 -21.93 -2.47
N TRP A 449 -8.79 -20.75 -3.05
CA TRP A 449 -9.20 -20.41 -4.42
C TRP A 449 -8.65 -21.33 -5.53
N GLY A 450 -7.59 -22.09 -5.22
CA GLY A 450 -6.98 -23.08 -6.09
C GLY A 450 -7.69 -24.44 -6.11
N GLY A 451 -8.72 -24.65 -5.29
CA GLY A 451 -9.46 -25.91 -5.18
C GLY A 451 -10.33 -26.24 -6.40
N ASP A 452 -10.81 -27.50 -6.45
CA ASP A 452 -11.79 -27.96 -7.46
C ASP A 452 -13.19 -27.41 -7.19
N GLU A 453 -13.50 -27.16 -5.92
CA GLU A 453 -14.75 -26.56 -5.51
C GLU A 453 -14.60 -25.03 -5.52
N PRO A 454 -15.56 -24.29 -6.09
CA PRO A 454 -15.53 -22.84 -6.08
C PRO A 454 -15.62 -22.31 -4.64
N VAL A 455 -14.74 -21.37 -4.29
CA VAL A 455 -14.90 -20.59 -3.06
C VAL A 455 -15.96 -19.52 -3.31
N THR A 456 -17.18 -19.77 -2.83
CA THR A 456 -18.36 -18.94 -3.10
C THR A 456 -18.62 -17.88 -2.02
N THR A 457 -17.83 -17.88 -0.95
CA THR A 457 -18.01 -16.93 0.16
C THR A 457 -16.68 -16.30 0.57
N TYR A 458 -16.74 -15.05 1.01
CA TYR A 458 -15.63 -14.33 1.60
C TYR A 458 -16.14 -13.44 2.74
N ALA A 459 -15.32 -13.29 3.77
CA ALA A 459 -15.50 -12.28 4.79
C ALA A 459 -14.14 -11.65 5.10
N SER A 460 -14.10 -10.33 5.26
CA SER A 460 -12.90 -9.62 5.70
C SER A 460 -12.36 -10.27 6.98
N PRO A 461 -11.08 -10.64 7.03
CA PRO A 461 -10.53 -11.31 8.20
C PRO A 461 -10.34 -10.34 9.39
N GLY A 462 -10.26 -9.04 9.12
CA GLY A 462 -10.26 -7.98 10.13
C GLY A 462 -11.11 -6.77 9.75
N ASP A 463 -11.05 -5.73 10.58
CA ASP A 463 -11.55 -4.41 10.20
C ASP A 463 -10.52 -3.72 9.30
N VAL A 464 -10.91 -3.34 8.09
CA VAL A 464 -10.14 -2.42 7.24
C VAL A 464 -10.28 -1.02 7.81
N VAL A 465 -9.16 -0.40 8.17
CA VAL A 465 -9.11 0.89 8.86
C VAL A 465 -8.53 1.95 7.95
N LEU A 466 -9.26 3.07 7.78
CA LEU A 466 -8.88 4.15 6.88
C LEU A 466 -9.31 5.52 7.41
N GLY A 467 -8.42 6.50 7.40
CA GLY A 467 -8.82 7.87 7.71
C GLY A 467 -7.68 8.87 7.91
N PRO A 468 -8.00 10.17 7.93
CA PRO A 468 -7.00 11.19 8.17
C PRO A 468 -6.46 11.12 9.60
N PHE A 469 -5.19 11.46 9.76
CA PHE A 469 -4.54 11.63 11.05
C PHE A 469 -3.61 12.85 11.04
N GLN A 470 -3.22 13.30 12.23
CA GLN A 470 -2.28 14.40 12.41
C GLN A 470 -0.93 13.84 12.87
N GLY A 471 0.16 14.41 12.37
CA GLY A 471 1.52 14.02 12.73
C GLY A 471 2.28 13.27 11.64
N ASP A 472 3.09 12.30 12.05
CA ASP A 472 4.08 11.61 11.23
C ASP A 472 4.04 10.07 11.40
N TRP A 473 5.12 9.40 11.00
CA TRP A 473 5.25 7.95 11.10
C TRP A 473 4.99 7.43 12.52
N PHE A 474 5.36 8.17 13.56
CA PHE A 474 5.21 7.71 14.94
C PHE A 474 3.73 7.71 15.33
N ASP A 475 2.97 8.73 14.93
CA ASP A 475 1.52 8.79 15.13
C ASP A 475 0.80 7.66 14.41
N ALA A 476 1.20 7.35 13.17
CA ALA A 476 0.68 6.21 12.43
C ALA A 476 0.97 4.88 13.15
N ALA A 477 2.19 4.71 13.69
CA ALA A 477 2.55 3.54 14.49
C ALA A 477 1.72 3.45 15.79
N ARG A 478 1.45 4.57 16.47
CA ARG A 478 0.58 4.61 17.66
C ARG A 478 -0.86 4.22 17.36
N ILE A 479 -1.39 4.61 16.21
CA ILE A 479 -2.72 4.18 15.76
C ILE A 479 -2.76 2.65 15.67
N TYR A 480 -1.82 2.05 14.94
CA TYR A 480 -1.78 0.59 14.77
C TYR A 480 -1.53 -0.16 16.09
N ARG A 481 -0.63 0.37 16.94
CA ARG A 481 -0.26 -0.23 18.23
C ARG A 481 -1.48 -0.52 19.11
N LYS A 482 -2.49 0.36 19.13
CA LYS A 482 -3.69 0.20 19.97
C LYS A 482 -4.37 -1.16 19.76
N TRP A 483 -4.52 -1.57 18.51
CA TRP A 483 -5.08 -2.87 18.17
C TRP A 483 -4.02 -3.98 18.21
N ALA A 484 -2.85 -3.74 17.62
CA ALA A 484 -1.80 -4.73 17.43
C ALA A 484 -1.37 -5.45 18.72
N ILE A 485 -1.31 -4.73 19.85
CA ILE A 485 -0.94 -5.33 21.15
C ILE A 485 -2.05 -6.20 21.77
N THR A 486 -3.26 -6.17 21.20
CA THR A 486 -4.39 -7.04 21.59
C THR A 486 -4.49 -8.30 20.73
N ALA A 487 -3.74 -8.36 19.62
CA ALA A 487 -3.77 -9.48 18.70
C ALA A 487 -3.17 -10.76 19.32
N PRO A 488 -3.50 -11.96 18.79
CA PRO A 488 -3.12 -13.24 19.39
C PRO A 488 -1.62 -13.42 19.61
N TRP A 489 -0.77 -12.83 18.77
CA TRP A 489 0.68 -12.90 18.91
C TRP A 489 1.25 -12.07 20.07
N CYS A 490 0.49 -11.11 20.60
CA CYS A 490 0.86 -10.36 21.81
C CYS A 490 0.26 -10.95 23.10
N ARG A 491 -0.54 -12.03 23.01
CA ARG A 491 -1.32 -12.58 24.15
C ARG A 491 -0.49 -13.01 25.36
N LYS A 492 0.80 -13.28 25.16
CA LYS A 492 1.74 -13.65 26.24
C LYS A 492 2.19 -12.46 27.08
N GLY A 493 1.87 -11.23 26.69
CA GLY A 493 2.20 -10.02 27.42
C GLY A 493 3.65 -9.57 27.26
N LEU A 494 4.04 -8.60 28.08
CA LEU A 494 5.35 -7.95 28.02
C LEU A 494 6.48 -8.90 28.44
N ILE A 495 7.63 -8.83 27.75
CA ILE A 495 8.81 -9.68 27.99
C ILE A 495 9.20 -9.73 29.47
N HIS A 496 9.24 -8.57 30.13
CA HIS A 496 9.67 -8.47 31.52
C HIS A 496 8.73 -9.15 32.53
N GLN A 497 7.52 -9.52 32.11
CA GLN A 497 6.51 -10.22 32.92
C GLN A 497 6.41 -11.71 32.56
N ARG A 498 6.97 -12.12 31.42
CA ARG A 498 6.87 -13.47 30.87
C ARG A 498 7.81 -14.43 31.57
N LYS A 499 7.25 -15.46 32.21
CA LYS A 499 8.02 -16.57 32.80
C LYS A 499 8.52 -17.57 31.75
N ASP A 500 7.83 -17.66 30.62
CA ASP A 500 8.20 -18.54 29.50
C ASP A 500 9.32 -17.95 28.64
N TYR A 501 9.56 -16.63 28.74
CA TYR A 501 10.64 -15.96 28.03
C TYR A 501 11.98 -16.18 28.75
N PRO A 502 13.05 -16.64 28.07
CA PRO A 502 14.34 -16.85 28.70
C PRO A 502 14.91 -15.55 29.27
N GLN A 503 15.02 -15.45 30.59
CA GLN A 503 15.45 -14.22 31.28
C GLN A 503 16.92 -13.85 31.01
N TRP A 504 17.72 -14.82 30.57
CA TRP A 504 19.06 -14.56 30.06
C TRP A 504 18.99 -13.75 28.75
N LEU A 505 18.05 -14.08 27.85
CA LEU A 505 17.86 -13.36 26.58
C LEU A 505 17.38 -11.93 26.80
N ALA A 506 16.43 -11.73 27.71
CA ALA A 506 15.93 -10.38 28.06
C ALA A 506 17.03 -9.45 28.59
N ARG A 507 18.13 -10.02 29.13
CA ARG A 507 19.29 -9.28 29.65
C ARG A 507 20.48 -9.29 28.70
N LEU A 508 20.39 -10.00 27.57
CA LEU A 508 21.50 -10.22 26.65
C LEU A 508 22.03 -8.88 26.11
N PRO A 509 23.31 -8.55 26.34
CA PRO A 509 23.87 -7.27 25.90
C PRO A 509 24.31 -7.28 24.44
N TYR A 510 24.80 -8.42 23.93
CA TYR A 510 25.25 -8.50 22.55
C TYR A 510 25.30 -9.91 21.95
N TRP A 511 25.34 -9.95 20.62
CA TRP A 511 25.50 -11.12 19.78
C TRP A 511 26.88 -11.14 19.12
N THR A 512 27.45 -12.33 18.94
CA THR A 512 28.61 -12.55 18.06
C THR A 512 28.21 -13.44 16.88
N ASN A 513 28.95 -13.33 15.77
CA ASN A 513 28.94 -14.34 14.73
C ASN A 513 30.20 -15.23 14.83
N GLY A 514 30.01 -16.53 15.03
CA GLY A 514 31.09 -17.50 15.19
C GLY A 514 30.94 -18.71 14.26
N GLY A 515 32.08 -19.24 13.80
CA GLY A 515 32.07 -20.42 12.93
C GLY A 515 31.86 -21.74 13.69
N LEU A 516 32.49 -21.89 14.85
CA LEU A 516 32.48 -23.10 15.70
C LEU A 516 32.78 -24.42 14.95
N ASN A 517 33.53 -24.35 13.86
CA ASN A 517 33.77 -25.46 12.94
C ASN A 517 35.21 -25.99 12.97
N ASP A 518 36.07 -25.36 13.77
CA ASP A 518 37.42 -25.78 14.10
C ASP A 518 37.87 -25.16 15.44
N ARG A 519 39.07 -25.53 15.91
CA ARG A 519 39.60 -25.00 17.16
C ARG A 519 39.82 -23.48 17.11
N GLN A 520 40.27 -22.94 15.98
CA GLN A 520 40.59 -21.53 15.86
C GLN A 520 39.34 -20.65 16.00
N SER A 521 38.26 -21.02 15.32
CA SER A 521 36.97 -20.33 15.39
C SER A 521 36.37 -20.39 16.80
N VAL A 522 36.56 -21.49 17.53
CA VAL A 522 36.18 -21.59 18.96
C VAL A 522 37.03 -20.65 19.83
N ASP A 523 38.35 -20.67 19.67
CA ASP A 523 39.26 -19.82 20.43
C ASP A 523 38.95 -18.32 20.20
N ARG A 524 38.56 -17.93 18.97
CA ARG A 524 38.12 -16.55 18.65
C ARG A 524 36.90 -16.11 19.46
N GLU A 525 35.94 -16.99 19.71
CA GLU A 525 34.77 -16.64 20.53
C GLU A 525 35.15 -16.36 21.99
N PHE A 526 36.10 -17.12 22.54
CA PHE A 526 36.62 -16.85 23.88
C PHE A 526 37.37 -15.52 23.95
N VAL A 527 38.18 -15.19 22.93
CA VAL A 527 38.86 -13.88 22.85
C VAL A 527 37.86 -12.72 22.79
N LYS A 528 36.80 -12.84 21.98
CA LYS A 528 35.73 -11.83 21.93
C LYS A 528 35.08 -11.67 23.31
N TYR A 529 34.71 -12.78 23.95
CA TYR A 529 34.10 -12.76 25.28
C TYR A 529 34.99 -12.07 26.32
N ASP A 530 36.28 -12.42 26.38
CA ASP A 530 37.23 -11.82 27.34
C ASP A 530 37.42 -10.32 27.09
N PHE A 531 37.42 -9.90 25.81
CA PHE A 531 37.53 -8.50 25.46
C PHE A 531 36.30 -7.69 25.87
N PHE A 532 35.09 -8.14 25.51
CA PHE A 532 33.86 -7.44 25.84
C PHE A 532 33.52 -7.55 27.32
N ASP A 533 33.91 -8.63 27.99
CA ASP A 533 33.82 -8.80 29.45
C ASP A 533 32.38 -8.57 29.97
N MET A 534 31.38 -9.14 29.29
CA MET A 534 29.99 -9.10 29.74
C MET A 534 29.59 -10.40 30.43
N PRO A 535 28.65 -10.38 31.39
CA PRO A 535 28.20 -11.61 32.05
C PRO A 535 27.48 -12.60 31.13
N GLU A 536 26.89 -12.12 30.03
CA GLU A 536 26.18 -12.95 29.06
C GLU A 536 26.51 -12.52 27.63
N ALA A 537 26.61 -13.49 26.72
CA ALA A 537 26.73 -13.27 25.28
C ALA A 537 26.07 -14.43 24.51
N LEU A 538 25.72 -14.18 23.25
CA LEU A 538 25.16 -15.21 22.38
C LEU A 538 25.93 -15.27 21.06
N CYS A 539 26.45 -16.46 20.74
CA CYS A 539 27.12 -16.75 19.48
C CYS A 539 26.14 -17.37 18.48
N HIS A 540 25.85 -16.65 17.39
CA HIS A 540 25.21 -17.24 16.22
C HIS A 540 26.25 -18.07 15.48
N ALA A 541 26.12 -19.39 15.58
CA ALA A 541 26.99 -20.38 14.95
C ALA A 541 26.61 -20.54 13.48
N TYR A 542 27.16 -19.69 12.61
CA TYR A 542 26.77 -19.61 11.19
C TYR A 542 27.49 -20.69 10.33
N TYR A 543 28.73 -21.08 10.65
CA TYR A 543 29.57 -21.97 9.80
C TYR A 543 29.87 -23.36 10.39
N TYR A 544 29.11 -23.83 11.39
CA TYR A 544 29.45 -25.00 12.21
C TYR A 544 29.42 -26.35 11.47
N THR A 545 28.83 -26.39 10.27
CA THR A 545 28.65 -27.60 9.44
C THR A 545 29.76 -27.79 8.39
N PHE A 546 29.63 -28.84 7.56
CA PHE A 546 30.46 -29.11 6.38
C PHE A 546 29.90 -28.37 5.14
N GLY A 547 30.76 -27.65 4.41
CA GLY A 547 30.40 -26.93 3.18
C GLY A 547 31.12 -25.59 3.05
N PHE A 548 31.25 -25.06 1.83
CA PHE A 548 31.68 -23.68 1.61
C PHE A 548 30.48 -22.72 1.60
N VAL A 549 29.32 -23.20 1.12
CA VAL A 549 28.03 -22.49 1.16
C VAL A 549 27.10 -23.17 2.16
N HIS A 550 26.38 -22.37 2.94
CA HIS A 550 25.54 -22.84 4.06
C HIS A 550 24.31 -23.63 3.64
N HIS A 551 23.84 -23.41 2.41
CA HIS A 551 22.61 -23.98 1.91
C HIS A 551 22.81 -25.36 1.25
N ASP A 552 24.05 -25.80 1.07
CA ASP A 552 24.40 -27.02 0.33
C ASP A 552 23.87 -28.32 0.96
N ARG A 553 23.36 -28.28 2.19
CA ARG A 553 22.95 -29.50 2.90
C ARG A 553 21.62 -29.38 3.61
N ASN A 554 20.75 -28.44 3.26
CA ASN A 554 19.48 -28.31 3.99
C ASN A 554 18.64 -29.61 3.86
N PRO A 555 18.01 -30.12 4.93
CA PRO A 555 18.18 -29.80 6.35
C PRO A 555 19.24 -30.68 7.08
N GLU A 556 20.04 -31.46 6.36
CA GLU A 556 21.13 -32.35 6.83
C GLU A 556 22.40 -31.63 7.35
N TYR A 557 22.27 -30.75 8.34
CA TYR A 557 23.43 -30.08 8.95
C TYR A 557 24.21 -30.92 9.97
N LEU A 558 23.71 -32.11 10.32
CA LEU A 558 24.31 -32.99 11.33
C LEU A 558 24.97 -34.22 10.69
N PRO A 559 26.12 -34.68 11.23
CA PRO A 559 26.85 -34.12 12.36
C PRO A 559 27.60 -32.81 11.99
N PRO A 560 27.89 -31.95 12.99
CA PRO A 560 28.69 -30.74 12.76
C PRO A 560 30.13 -31.09 12.41
N ARG A 561 30.89 -30.13 11.84
CA ARG A 561 32.23 -30.37 11.30
C ARG A 561 33.21 -30.97 12.32
N ILE A 562 33.18 -30.49 13.56
CA ILE A 562 34.05 -31.00 14.64
C ILE A 562 33.49 -32.25 15.35
N GLY A 563 32.32 -32.75 14.94
CA GLY A 563 31.60 -33.86 15.55
C GLY A 563 30.73 -33.42 16.74
N SER A 564 29.55 -34.04 16.90
CA SER A 564 28.53 -33.60 17.87
C SER A 564 29.01 -33.65 19.32
N GLN A 565 29.81 -34.65 19.69
CA GLN A 565 30.35 -34.79 21.05
C GLN A 565 31.34 -33.67 21.39
N ASN A 566 32.25 -33.34 20.47
CA ASN A 566 33.22 -32.26 20.66
C ASN A 566 32.51 -30.91 20.72
N LEU A 567 31.56 -30.66 19.81
CA LEU A 567 30.77 -29.43 19.85
C LEU A 567 30.02 -29.30 21.18
N ARG A 568 29.44 -30.39 21.71
CA ARG A 568 28.81 -30.34 23.04
C ARG A 568 29.76 -29.97 24.16
N GLN A 569 30.99 -30.49 24.14
CA GLN A 569 31.99 -30.11 25.14
C GLN A 569 32.37 -28.63 25.02
N VAL A 570 32.52 -28.12 23.79
CA VAL A 570 32.77 -26.70 23.52
C VAL A 570 31.61 -25.84 24.03
N LEU A 571 30.37 -26.16 23.66
CA LEU A 571 29.19 -25.39 24.07
C LEU A 571 28.97 -25.44 25.58
N ARG A 572 29.31 -26.54 26.26
CA ARG A 572 29.34 -26.59 27.72
C ARG A 572 30.34 -25.58 28.30
N LYS A 573 31.58 -25.58 27.81
CA LYS A 573 32.61 -24.62 28.26
C LYS A 573 32.23 -23.17 27.97
N MET A 574 31.63 -22.90 26.83
CA MET A 574 31.08 -21.59 26.48
C MET A 574 30.00 -21.17 27.49
N ARG A 575 29.05 -22.06 27.78
CA ARG A 575 27.96 -21.80 28.72
C ARG A 575 28.45 -21.61 30.16
N ASP A 576 29.46 -22.36 30.59
CA ASP A 576 30.09 -22.20 31.91
C ASP A 576 30.74 -20.81 32.06
N ARG A 577 31.03 -20.13 30.94
CA ARG A 577 31.52 -18.74 30.85
C ARG A 577 30.42 -17.75 30.44
N GLY A 578 29.14 -18.10 30.51
CA GLY A 578 28.05 -17.18 30.16
C GLY A 578 27.79 -16.98 28.66
N VAL A 579 28.47 -17.72 27.78
CA VAL A 579 28.25 -17.66 26.31
C VAL A 579 27.33 -18.79 25.86
N ARG A 580 26.17 -18.45 25.31
CA ARG A 580 25.26 -19.41 24.66
C ARG A 580 25.51 -19.43 23.16
N ALA A 581 25.02 -20.46 22.49
CA ALA A 581 25.09 -20.54 21.03
C ALA A 581 23.79 -21.03 20.41
N LEU A 582 23.51 -20.54 19.20
CA LEU A 582 22.42 -20.98 18.32
C LEU A 582 23.00 -21.40 16.97
N PRO A 583 22.66 -22.57 16.43
CA PRO A 583 23.00 -22.92 15.06
C PRO A 583 22.14 -22.14 14.08
N TYR A 584 22.73 -21.76 12.96
CA TYR A 584 21.98 -21.46 11.74
C TYR A 584 21.25 -22.72 11.26
N TYR A 585 19.99 -22.58 10.88
CA TYR A 585 19.18 -23.64 10.28
C TYR A 585 18.19 -23.06 9.28
N ASN A 586 18.24 -23.52 8.03
CA ASN A 586 17.21 -23.18 7.06
C ASN A 586 15.91 -23.92 7.37
N GLY A 587 14.84 -23.19 7.67
CA GLY A 587 13.55 -23.75 8.04
C GLY A 587 12.68 -24.17 6.87
N TRP A 588 12.97 -23.72 5.64
CA TRP A 588 12.06 -23.87 4.51
C TRP A 588 12.54 -24.81 3.41
N LEU A 589 13.85 -24.98 3.26
CA LEU A 589 14.44 -25.60 2.07
C LEU A 589 14.95 -27.01 2.35
N TRP A 590 14.79 -27.91 1.37
CA TRP A 590 15.41 -29.23 1.36
C TRP A 590 16.20 -29.41 0.06
N ASN A 591 17.50 -29.66 0.19
CA ASN A 591 18.38 -29.88 -0.94
C ASN A 591 17.98 -31.19 -1.66
N MET A 592 17.62 -31.06 -2.94
CA MET A 592 17.14 -32.16 -3.78
C MET A 592 18.23 -33.19 -4.12
N THR A 593 19.52 -32.87 -3.91
CA THR A 593 20.65 -33.77 -4.16
C THR A 593 21.03 -34.61 -2.94
N THR A 594 20.45 -34.32 -1.77
CA THR A 594 20.75 -35.06 -0.54
C THR A 594 20.11 -36.45 -0.52
N GLU A 595 20.76 -37.39 0.16
CA GLU A 595 20.25 -38.76 0.24
C GLU A 595 18.94 -38.83 1.04
N SER A 596 18.73 -37.98 2.07
CA SER A 596 17.44 -37.92 2.77
C SER A 596 16.32 -37.41 1.89
N TYR A 597 16.57 -36.49 0.96
CA TYR A 597 15.52 -36.02 0.04
C TYR A 597 14.94 -37.21 -0.75
N ARG A 598 15.83 -38.08 -1.24
CA ARG A 598 15.46 -39.28 -1.99
C ARG A 598 14.84 -40.37 -1.12
N THR A 599 15.46 -40.68 0.03
CA THR A 599 15.07 -41.83 0.87
C THR A 599 13.86 -41.55 1.75
N GLU A 600 13.60 -40.29 2.11
CA GLU A 600 12.41 -39.87 2.86
C GLU A 600 11.28 -39.37 1.94
N GLU A 601 11.46 -39.48 0.63
CA GLU A 601 10.48 -39.07 -0.39
C GLU A 601 10.03 -37.60 -0.21
N ALA A 602 10.98 -36.72 0.08
CA ALA A 602 10.74 -35.34 0.49
C ALA A 602 9.94 -34.51 -0.53
N GLU A 603 10.05 -34.82 -1.82
CA GLU A 603 9.26 -34.21 -2.90
C GLU A 603 7.75 -34.25 -2.62
N LYS A 604 7.25 -35.31 -1.95
CA LYS A 604 5.84 -35.44 -1.57
C LYS A 604 5.36 -34.39 -0.57
N SER A 605 6.28 -33.65 0.03
CA SER A 605 5.99 -32.57 0.98
C SER A 605 6.44 -31.20 0.46
N ALA A 606 6.94 -31.12 -0.77
CA ALA A 606 7.37 -29.88 -1.39
C ALA A 606 6.17 -29.01 -1.78
N ILE A 607 6.32 -27.69 -1.70
CA ILE A 607 5.32 -26.74 -2.17
C ILE A 607 5.14 -26.92 -3.68
N ILE A 608 3.90 -27.13 -4.08
CA ILE A 608 3.52 -27.26 -5.49
C ILE A 608 2.93 -25.94 -5.96
N HIS A 609 3.48 -25.40 -7.03
CA HIS A 609 2.96 -24.24 -7.72
C HIS A 609 1.64 -24.57 -8.44
N HIS A 610 0.85 -23.56 -8.81
CA HIS A 610 -0.43 -23.79 -9.50
C HIS A 610 -0.30 -24.48 -10.88
N THR A 611 0.92 -24.51 -11.45
CA THR A 611 1.25 -25.25 -12.69
C THR A 611 1.50 -26.74 -12.46
N GLY A 612 1.60 -27.18 -11.21
CA GLY A 612 1.93 -28.55 -10.83
C GLY A 612 3.41 -28.80 -10.53
N ASP A 613 4.28 -27.80 -10.73
CA ASP A 613 5.71 -27.93 -10.50
C ASP A 613 6.09 -27.70 -9.03
N VAL A 614 7.13 -28.39 -8.57
CA VAL A 614 7.78 -28.09 -7.29
C VAL A 614 8.38 -26.69 -7.34
N ILE A 615 8.13 -25.88 -6.32
CA ILE A 615 8.83 -24.61 -6.14
C ILE A 615 10.22 -24.91 -5.59
N TRP A 616 11.24 -24.38 -6.26
CA TRP A 616 12.63 -24.57 -5.87
C TRP A 616 13.48 -23.32 -6.12
N THR A 617 14.64 -23.24 -5.47
CA THR A 617 15.63 -22.17 -5.62
C THR A 617 17.04 -22.72 -5.45
N TRP A 618 18.05 -22.03 -5.95
CA TRP A 618 19.46 -22.34 -5.65
C TRP A 618 19.89 -21.82 -4.28
N ALA A 619 19.18 -20.84 -3.71
CA ALA A 619 19.49 -20.19 -2.44
C ALA A 619 20.98 -19.83 -2.26
N GLY A 620 21.69 -19.47 -3.34
CA GLY A 620 23.11 -19.12 -3.31
C GLY A 620 24.09 -20.30 -3.28
N GLY A 621 23.62 -21.55 -3.30
CA GLY A 621 24.45 -22.75 -3.47
C GLY A 621 24.46 -23.29 -4.90
N ASP A 622 25.18 -24.39 -5.11
CA ASP A 622 25.34 -25.05 -6.41
C ASP A 622 24.27 -26.11 -6.70
N ASP A 623 23.41 -26.44 -5.71
CA ASP A 623 22.39 -27.49 -5.79
C ASP A 623 20.97 -26.92 -5.66
N PRO A 624 19.99 -27.48 -6.40
CA PRO A 624 18.60 -27.05 -6.31
C PRO A 624 17.96 -27.46 -4.97
N GLN A 625 17.22 -26.53 -4.38
CA GLN A 625 16.56 -26.67 -3.08
C GLN A 625 15.05 -26.60 -3.26
N ALA A 626 14.32 -27.64 -2.89
CA ALA A 626 12.87 -27.63 -2.87
C ALA A 626 12.35 -26.80 -1.69
N ALA A 627 11.38 -25.93 -1.94
CA ALA A 627 10.61 -25.25 -0.91
C ALA A 627 9.64 -26.25 -0.27
N MET A 628 9.69 -26.42 1.04
CA MET A 628 8.91 -27.42 1.76
C MET A 628 7.64 -26.83 2.36
N CYS A 629 6.54 -27.57 2.29
CA CYS A 629 5.25 -27.12 2.80
C CYS A 629 5.19 -27.28 4.34
N PRO A 630 5.04 -26.17 5.10
CA PRO A 630 5.05 -26.20 6.57
C PRO A 630 3.85 -26.90 7.19
N TYR A 631 2.82 -27.23 6.42
CA TYR A 631 1.65 -27.96 6.89
C TYR A 631 1.88 -29.48 6.95
N THR A 632 2.77 -30.01 6.10
CA THR A 632 2.93 -31.45 5.94
C THR A 632 3.57 -32.10 7.19
N PRO A 633 3.06 -33.26 7.65
CA PRO A 633 3.64 -33.96 8.79
C PRO A 633 5.13 -34.29 8.59
N LEU A 634 5.52 -34.72 7.39
CA LEU A 634 6.93 -35.05 7.09
C LEU A 634 7.85 -33.86 7.35
N TRP A 635 7.51 -32.67 6.85
CA TRP A 635 8.36 -31.49 7.08
C TRP A 635 8.35 -31.03 8.53
N ARG A 636 7.17 -31.00 9.17
CA ARG A 636 7.04 -30.65 10.60
C ARG A 636 7.87 -31.56 11.48
N ASP A 637 7.81 -32.87 11.24
CA ASP A 637 8.55 -33.87 12.00
C ASP A 637 10.05 -33.78 11.72
N LYS A 638 10.46 -33.56 10.46
CA LYS A 638 11.87 -33.35 10.09
C LYS A 638 12.47 -32.16 10.81
N VAL A 639 11.82 -31.00 10.75
CA VAL A 639 12.30 -29.78 11.42
C VAL A 639 12.31 -29.98 12.93
N THR A 640 11.27 -30.57 13.51
CA THR A 640 11.19 -30.85 14.95
C THR A 640 12.30 -31.79 15.40
N ASP A 641 12.59 -32.85 14.65
CA ASP A 641 13.63 -33.81 14.99
C ASP A 641 15.03 -33.18 14.92
N VAL A 642 15.34 -32.44 13.85
CA VAL A 642 16.63 -31.72 13.74
C VAL A 642 16.81 -30.73 14.90
N THR A 643 15.75 -29.99 15.24
CA THR A 643 15.73 -29.06 16.38
C THR A 643 16.05 -29.77 17.70
N ARG A 644 15.39 -30.91 17.95
CA ARG A 644 15.67 -31.74 19.14
C ARG A 644 17.08 -32.31 19.12
N GLN A 645 17.61 -32.64 17.95
CA GLN A 645 18.99 -33.14 17.80
C GLN A 645 20.04 -32.05 18.10
N TYR A 646 19.82 -30.78 17.74
CA TYR A 646 20.75 -29.70 18.13
C TYR A 646 20.93 -29.60 19.64
N ILE A 647 19.86 -29.79 20.40
CA ILE A 647 19.91 -29.73 21.87
C ILE A 647 20.49 -31.05 22.40
N SER A 648 19.87 -32.17 22.03
CA SER A 648 20.17 -33.47 22.61
C SER A 648 21.50 -34.05 22.17
N ARG A 649 22.04 -33.72 20.97
CA ARG A 649 23.32 -34.21 20.43
C ARG A 649 24.44 -33.19 20.55
N CYS A 650 24.18 -31.92 20.27
CA CYS A 650 25.19 -30.86 20.20
C CYS A 650 25.20 -29.92 21.42
N GLY A 651 24.10 -29.77 22.16
CA GLY A 651 24.04 -28.92 23.35
C GLY A 651 23.85 -27.42 23.08
N PHE A 652 23.27 -27.06 21.93
CA PHE A 652 22.84 -25.69 21.64
C PHE A 652 21.71 -25.24 22.58
N SER A 653 21.57 -23.92 22.78
CA SER A 653 20.55 -23.32 23.66
C SER A 653 19.29 -22.86 22.93
N GLY A 654 19.19 -23.13 21.63
CA GLY A 654 18.12 -22.66 20.77
C GLY A 654 18.42 -22.95 19.30
N VAL A 655 17.60 -22.38 18.40
CA VAL A 655 17.79 -22.45 16.94
C VAL A 655 17.50 -21.09 16.31
N TYR A 656 18.33 -20.71 15.32
CA TYR A 656 18.02 -19.65 14.36
C TYR A 656 17.36 -20.29 13.14
N TYR A 657 16.13 -19.89 12.82
CA TYR A 657 15.43 -20.32 11.62
C TYR A 657 15.49 -19.25 10.52
N ASP A 658 16.12 -19.60 9.42
CA ASP A 658 16.11 -18.83 8.18
C ASP A 658 14.90 -19.24 7.29
N TYR A 659 14.51 -18.35 6.38
CA TYR A 659 13.50 -18.48 5.33
C TYR A 659 12.03 -18.63 5.75
N PHE A 660 11.70 -18.77 7.04
CA PHE A 660 10.29 -18.95 7.45
C PHE A 660 9.44 -17.68 7.44
N PHE A 661 10.03 -16.51 7.74
CA PHE A 661 9.25 -15.31 8.09
C PHE A 661 9.24 -14.24 7.00
N GLY A 662 10.17 -14.30 6.05
CA GLY A 662 10.25 -13.39 4.90
C GLY A 662 10.03 -14.04 3.54
N HIS A 663 9.82 -15.36 3.51
CA HIS A 663 9.58 -16.11 2.29
C HIS A 663 8.30 -16.89 2.44
N GLN A 664 7.42 -16.79 1.45
CA GLN A 664 6.20 -17.57 1.37
C GLN A 664 5.93 -17.89 -0.08
N ALA A 665 5.20 -18.98 -0.32
CA ALA A 665 4.64 -19.28 -1.63
C ALA A 665 3.40 -20.14 -1.46
N SER A 666 2.26 -19.68 -2.01
CA SER A 666 1.01 -20.45 -2.05
C SER A 666 1.24 -21.88 -2.55
N CYS A 667 0.71 -22.86 -1.82
CA CYS A 667 0.84 -24.28 -2.14
C CYS A 667 -0.49 -24.82 -2.72
N PHE A 668 -0.38 -25.55 -3.84
CA PHE A 668 -1.49 -26.14 -4.59
C PHE A 668 -1.46 -27.68 -4.56
N ALA A 669 -0.71 -28.27 -3.63
CA ALA A 669 -0.61 -29.72 -3.46
C ALA A 669 -1.88 -30.30 -2.80
N ARG A 670 -2.63 -31.11 -3.55
CA ARG A 670 -3.92 -31.67 -3.12
C ARG A 670 -3.82 -32.64 -1.95
N HIS A 671 -2.71 -33.38 -1.86
CA HIS A 671 -2.49 -34.42 -0.85
C HIS A 671 -1.89 -33.90 0.46
N HIS A 672 -1.62 -32.59 0.58
CA HIS A 672 -1.03 -32.02 1.79
C HIS A 672 -2.03 -31.76 2.92
N GLY A 673 -3.33 -31.67 2.61
CA GLY A 673 -4.39 -31.53 3.61
C GLY A 673 -4.65 -30.10 4.11
N HIS A 674 -4.15 -29.08 3.42
CA HIS A 674 -4.47 -27.66 3.65
C HIS A 674 -5.26 -27.07 2.46
N PRO A 675 -5.95 -25.94 2.62
CA PRO A 675 -6.58 -25.22 1.50
C PRO A 675 -5.57 -24.84 0.40
N LEU A 676 -5.97 -24.90 -0.87
CA LEU A 676 -5.08 -24.65 -2.01
C LEU A 676 -4.95 -23.14 -2.30
N GLY A 677 -3.88 -22.54 -1.77
CA GLY A 677 -3.50 -21.13 -1.97
C GLY A 677 -4.27 -20.11 -1.13
N GLY A 678 -3.68 -18.92 -0.98
CA GLY A 678 -4.28 -17.73 -0.36
C GLY A 678 -4.54 -17.81 1.15
N GLY A 679 -5.17 -16.77 1.69
CA GLY A 679 -5.51 -16.65 3.11
C GLY A 679 -4.32 -16.75 4.06
N ASN A 680 -4.53 -17.33 5.24
CA ASN A 680 -3.51 -17.42 6.29
C ASN A 680 -2.83 -18.80 6.42
N TYR A 681 -2.94 -19.67 5.41
CA TYR A 681 -2.42 -21.04 5.55
C TYR A 681 -0.91 -21.03 5.84
N TRP A 682 -0.13 -20.11 5.25
CA TRP A 682 1.31 -20.02 5.46
C TRP A 682 1.66 -19.67 6.91
N SER A 683 1.17 -18.51 7.38
CA SER A 683 1.43 -17.99 8.72
C SER A 683 0.98 -18.98 9.80
N SER A 684 -0.23 -19.54 9.68
CA SER A 684 -0.74 -20.56 10.61
C SER A 684 0.10 -21.85 10.59
N SER A 685 0.48 -22.35 9.41
CA SER A 685 1.24 -23.59 9.30
C SER A 685 2.65 -23.49 9.86
N VAL A 686 3.33 -22.36 9.63
CA VAL A 686 4.66 -22.10 10.20
C VAL A 686 4.56 -21.89 11.70
N HIS A 687 3.53 -21.19 12.17
CA HIS A 687 3.27 -21.01 13.60
C HIS A 687 3.13 -22.35 14.34
N ASP A 688 2.27 -23.25 13.84
CA ASP A 688 2.09 -24.61 14.38
C ASP A 688 3.41 -25.40 14.40
N LEU A 689 4.18 -25.33 13.31
CA LEU A 689 5.46 -26.02 13.18
C LEU A 689 6.46 -25.53 14.24
N LEU A 690 6.55 -24.22 14.45
CA LEU A 690 7.42 -23.62 15.48
C LEU A 690 6.95 -23.97 16.89
N GLU A 691 5.64 -24.04 17.14
CA GLU A 691 5.10 -24.48 18.42
C GLU A 691 5.41 -25.95 18.70
N GLN A 692 5.30 -26.83 17.69
CA GLN A 692 5.70 -28.23 17.77
C GLN A 692 7.20 -28.36 18.07
N ALA A 693 8.05 -27.64 17.33
CA ALA A 693 9.49 -27.63 17.51
C ALA A 693 9.87 -27.13 18.92
N ARG A 694 9.29 -26.02 19.37
CA ARG A 694 9.47 -25.46 20.72
C ARG A 694 9.07 -26.47 21.80
N THR A 695 7.89 -27.06 21.69
CA THR A 695 7.39 -28.04 22.67
C THR A 695 8.29 -29.27 22.74
N GLY A 696 8.76 -29.76 21.59
CA GLY A 696 9.72 -30.88 21.53
C GLY A 696 11.07 -30.54 22.15
N ALA A 697 11.56 -29.32 21.91
CA ALA A 697 12.83 -28.82 22.40
C ALA A 697 12.82 -28.50 23.90
N GLN A 698 11.75 -27.89 24.42
CA GLN A 698 11.64 -27.50 25.83
C GLN A 698 11.58 -28.69 26.79
N LYS A 699 11.18 -29.87 26.30
CA LYS A 699 11.31 -31.15 27.05
C LYS A 699 12.77 -31.53 27.31
N LEU A 700 13.71 -31.02 26.51
CA LEU A 700 15.14 -31.28 26.63
C LEU A 700 15.87 -30.13 27.32
N ASP A 701 15.48 -28.88 27.06
CA ASP A 701 16.00 -27.68 27.71
C ASP A 701 14.86 -26.66 27.94
N PRO A 702 14.38 -26.49 29.18
CA PRO A 702 13.33 -25.52 29.49
C PRO A 702 13.69 -24.06 29.18
N GLN A 703 14.97 -23.74 28.98
CA GLN A 703 15.45 -22.41 28.59
C GLN A 703 15.68 -22.27 27.08
N PHE A 704 15.28 -23.28 26.29
CA PHE A 704 15.36 -23.26 24.83
C PHE A 704 14.70 -22.01 24.25
N MET A 705 15.35 -21.42 23.26
CA MET A 705 14.85 -20.24 22.56
C MET A 705 14.78 -20.46 21.04
N ILE A 706 13.87 -19.74 20.40
CA ILE A 706 13.74 -19.66 18.95
C ILE A 706 14.09 -18.25 18.50
N CYS A 707 14.94 -18.18 17.49
CA CYS A 707 15.26 -16.98 16.75
C CYS A 707 14.74 -17.10 15.31
N GLY A 708 14.11 -16.05 14.79
CA GLY A 708 13.62 -16.01 13.40
C GLY A 708 14.32 -14.98 12.53
N GLU A 709 14.60 -15.31 11.26
CA GLU A 709 15.06 -14.36 10.25
C GLU A 709 13.92 -13.48 9.74
N MET A 710 14.10 -12.14 9.77
CA MET A 710 13.11 -11.12 9.46
C MET A 710 11.97 -11.04 10.50
N ALA A 711 11.72 -9.83 10.98
CA ALA A 711 10.73 -9.62 12.03
C ALA A 711 9.30 -9.77 11.48
N VAL A 712 8.45 -10.59 12.09
CA VAL A 712 7.02 -10.63 11.74
C VAL A 712 6.16 -10.65 12.98
N GLU A 713 5.07 -9.92 12.94
CA GLU A 713 4.20 -9.80 14.12
C GLU A 713 3.49 -11.11 14.46
N TRP A 714 3.05 -11.87 13.46
CA TRP A 714 2.23 -13.07 13.65
C TRP A 714 2.95 -14.22 14.37
N ALA A 715 4.27 -14.13 14.55
CA ALA A 715 5.09 -15.13 15.23
C ALA A 715 5.64 -14.68 16.60
N ILE A 716 5.30 -13.48 17.10
CA ILE A 716 5.84 -12.92 18.37
C ILE A 716 5.58 -13.85 19.58
N ASP A 717 4.52 -14.64 19.58
CA ASP A 717 4.22 -15.57 20.68
C ASP A 717 5.02 -16.87 20.60
N VAL A 718 5.55 -17.25 19.42
CA VAL A 718 6.29 -18.50 19.20
C VAL A 718 7.76 -18.31 18.87
N VAL A 719 8.23 -17.06 18.71
CA VAL A 719 9.63 -16.67 18.51
C VAL A 719 10.07 -15.72 19.63
N ASP A 720 11.27 -15.92 20.19
CA ASP A 720 11.72 -15.10 21.33
C ASP A 720 12.49 -13.84 20.87
N THR A 721 13.12 -13.86 19.70
CA THR A 721 13.78 -12.70 19.09
C THR A 721 13.88 -12.85 17.57
N PHE A 722 13.98 -11.73 16.85
CA PHE A 722 14.16 -11.73 15.40
C PHE A 722 15.51 -11.15 14.98
N TYR A 723 16.00 -11.61 13.84
CA TYR A 723 17.12 -11.01 13.13
C TYR A 723 16.64 -9.97 12.11
N GLU A 724 17.06 -8.74 12.39
CA GLU A 724 16.90 -7.50 11.64
C GLU A 724 18.09 -7.04 10.76
N ALA A 725 18.12 -7.10 9.43
CA ALA A 725 19.26 -6.47 8.72
C ALA A 725 19.28 -4.94 8.94
N GLY A 726 20.46 -4.39 9.35
CA GLY A 726 20.88 -2.97 9.46
C GLY A 726 19.89 -1.82 9.79
N PRO A 727 20.13 -0.95 10.79
CA PRO A 727 19.24 0.17 11.11
C PRO A 727 19.39 1.32 10.10
N GLU A 728 18.77 1.22 8.93
CA GLU A 728 18.94 2.16 7.80
C GLU A 728 17.89 3.27 7.73
N SER A 729 16.87 3.24 8.58
CA SER A 729 15.74 4.17 8.53
C SER A 729 15.46 4.82 9.87
N ASP A 730 15.05 6.09 9.82
CA ASP A 730 14.57 6.87 10.97
C ASP A 730 13.15 6.51 11.42
N THR A 731 12.54 5.49 10.80
CA THR A 731 11.15 5.10 11.04
C THR A 731 11.03 3.64 11.52
N PRO A 732 11.59 3.27 12.69
CA PRO A 732 11.56 1.91 13.20
C PRO A 732 10.17 1.53 13.75
N ILE A 733 9.14 1.56 12.90
CA ILE A 733 7.73 1.35 13.28
C ILE A 733 7.48 0.00 13.96
N PHE A 734 8.21 -1.05 13.56
CA PHE A 734 8.08 -2.35 14.20
C PHE A 734 8.43 -2.27 15.70
N LEU A 735 9.49 -1.53 16.04
CA LEU A 735 9.94 -1.35 17.42
C LEU A 735 9.01 -0.40 18.18
N ALA A 736 8.50 0.64 17.53
CA ALA A 736 7.45 1.51 18.10
C ALA A 736 6.17 0.75 18.47
N VAL A 737 5.85 -0.33 17.74
CA VAL A 737 4.68 -1.17 18.00
C VAL A 737 4.98 -2.33 18.96
N TYR A 738 6.15 -2.97 18.88
CA TYR A 738 6.35 -4.29 19.51
C TYR A 738 7.57 -4.43 20.44
N HIS A 739 8.42 -3.43 20.66
CA HIS A 739 9.66 -3.61 21.42
C HIS A 739 9.48 -4.18 22.85
N GLY A 740 8.37 -3.87 23.54
CA GLY A 740 8.05 -4.46 24.85
C GLY A 740 7.58 -5.92 24.80
N TYR A 741 7.24 -6.43 23.61
CA TYR A 741 6.69 -7.77 23.37
C TYR A 741 7.69 -8.70 22.67
N THR A 742 8.61 -8.17 21.88
CA THR A 742 9.70 -8.91 21.22
C THR A 742 10.98 -8.09 21.15
N GLN A 743 12.12 -8.77 21.13
CA GLN A 743 13.41 -8.18 20.82
C GLN A 743 13.78 -8.38 19.35
N ILE A 744 14.66 -7.50 18.87
CA ILE A 744 15.33 -7.64 17.58
C ILE A 744 16.82 -7.54 17.86
N PHE A 745 17.62 -8.45 17.29
CA PHE A 745 19.05 -8.21 17.11
C PHE A 745 19.31 -7.90 15.65
N SER A 746 20.38 -7.16 15.38
CA SER A 746 20.65 -6.66 14.04
C SER A 746 22.12 -6.81 13.71
N GLY A 747 22.42 -7.09 12.44
CA GLY A 747 23.78 -7.14 11.91
C GLY A 747 23.78 -7.29 10.39
N GLY A 748 24.91 -7.72 9.81
CA GLY A 748 24.89 -8.30 8.46
C GLY A 748 25.52 -7.54 7.33
N LEU A 749 26.69 -6.95 7.55
CA LEU A 749 27.62 -6.67 6.45
C LEU A 749 29.06 -6.84 6.94
N THR A 750 29.83 -7.64 6.20
CA THR A 750 31.19 -8.07 6.54
C THR A 750 32.25 -6.96 6.59
N TYR A 751 31.91 -5.69 6.31
CA TYR A 751 32.91 -4.62 6.09
C TYR A 751 32.74 -3.31 6.89
N LYS A 752 31.85 -3.23 7.90
CA LYS A 752 31.51 -1.92 8.49
C LYS A 752 31.65 -1.90 10.02
N HIS A 753 32.81 -1.42 10.49
CA HIS A 753 33.03 -0.89 11.84
C HIS A 753 32.42 0.52 12.00
N THR A 754 31.41 0.87 11.19
CA THR A 754 30.91 2.24 11.09
C THR A 754 30.06 2.58 12.30
N LEU A 755 30.44 3.65 13.00
CA LEU A 755 29.78 4.06 14.24
C LEU A 755 28.27 4.28 14.11
N PRO A 756 27.75 4.92 13.03
CA PRO A 756 26.31 5.04 12.81
C PRO A 756 25.56 3.72 12.88
N TYR A 757 26.14 2.67 12.31
CA TYR A 757 25.50 1.35 12.29
C TYR A 757 25.37 0.78 13.72
N LEU A 758 26.47 0.75 14.46
CA LEU A 758 26.52 0.22 15.83
C LEU A 758 25.71 1.05 16.82
N GLY A 759 25.83 2.37 16.72
CA GLY A 759 25.14 3.31 17.57
C GLY A 759 23.64 3.29 17.38
N ARG A 760 23.15 3.19 16.13
CA ARG A 760 21.70 3.13 15.85
C ARG A 760 21.08 1.81 16.29
N GLN A 761 21.82 0.69 16.26
CA GLN A 761 21.32 -0.56 16.88
C GLN A 761 20.99 -0.31 18.36
N TRP A 762 21.88 0.36 19.09
CA TRP A 762 21.66 0.70 20.50
C TRP A 762 20.52 1.71 20.67
N LEU A 763 20.54 2.83 19.93
CA LEU A 763 19.50 3.87 20.04
C LEU A 763 18.09 3.33 19.74
N MET A 764 17.97 2.33 18.85
CA MET A 764 16.69 1.72 18.50
C MET A 764 16.27 0.57 19.43
N GLY A 765 17.05 0.23 20.46
CA GLY A 765 16.73 -0.90 21.34
C GLY A 765 16.94 -2.27 20.68
N CYS A 766 17.79 -2.35 19.66
CA CYS A 766 18.22 -3.66 19.15
C CYS A 766 19.27 -4.25 20.09
N GLN A 767 19.25 -5.57 20.28
CA GLN A 767 20.40 -6.27 20.83
C GLN A 767 21.57 -6.12 19.84
N ASN A 768 22.65 -5.48 20.30
CA ASN A 768 23.76 -5.14 19.43
C ASN A 768 24.54 -6.40 19.00
N GLY A 769 25.18 -6.39 17.83
CA GLY A 769 26.16 -7.43 17.47
C GLY A 769 26.03 -7.98 16.07
N TRP A 770 26.47 -9.23 15.88
CA TRP A 770 26.47 -9.93 14.59
C TRP A 770 27.18 -9.14 13.46
N LEU A 771 28.42 -8.72 13.75
CA LEU A 771 29.18 -7.72 12.97
C LEU A 771 30.27 -8.32 12.08
N HIS A 772 30.65 -9.58 12.30
CA HIS A 772 31.84 -10.24 11.72
C HIS A 772 33.19 -9.56 12.05
N GLN A 773 33.18 -8.45 12.79
CA GLN A 773 34.35 -7.62 13.13
C GLN A 773 34.70 -7.67 14.62
N GLU A 774 33.92 -8.38 15.44
CA GLU A 774 34.09 -8.44 16.89
C GLU A 774 35.49 -8.95 17.29
N TYR A 775 36.04 -9.89 16.53
CA TYR A 775 37.40 -10.37 16.75
C TYR A 775 38.45 -9.31 16.40
N ALA A 776 38.25 -8.58 15.29
CA ALA A 776 39.14 -7.48 14.91
C ALA A 776 39.10 -6.33 15.94
N MET A 777 37.93 -6.01 16.48
CA MET A 777 37.77 -5.04 17.59
C MET A 777 38.55 -5.48 18.84
N ALA A 778 38.65 -6.78 19.09
CA ALA A 778 39.35 -7.33 20.24
C ALA A 778 40.88 -7.41 20.06
N THR A 779 41.37 -7.66 18.83
CA THR A 779 42.79 -8.03 18.62
C THR A 779 43.55 -7.17 17.62
N SER A 780 42.87 -6.42 16.75
CA SER A 780 43.55 -5.71 15.66
C SER A 780 44.39 -4.55 16.19
N PRO A 781 45.64 -4.39 15.73
CA PRO A 781 46.48 -3.27 16.13
C PRO A 781 46.13 -1.97 15.41
N GLU A 782 45.26 -2.00 14.39
CA GLU A 782 44.93 -0.82 13.59
C GLU A 782 44.27 0.27 14.45
N PRO A 783 44.60 1.55 14.23
CA PRO A 783 44.09 2.66 15.05
C PRO A 783 42.57 2.71 15.18
N ILE A 784 41.85 2.39 14.09
CA ILE A 784 40.38 2.41 14.08
C ILE A 784 39.79 1.37 15.03
N TYR A 785 40.33 0.14 15.06
CA TYR A 785 39.85 -0.93 15.92
C TYR A 785 40.18 -0.67 17.40
N LYS A 786 41.34 -0.06 17.69
CA LYS A 786 41.70 0.38 19.05
C LYS A 786 40.75 1.43 19.62
N ARG A 787 40.11 2.22 18.76
CA ARG A 787 39.13 3.24 19.18
C ARG A 787 37.70 2.67 19.23
N VAL A 788 37.28 1.96 18.18
CA VAL A 788 35.90 1.43 18.09
C VAL A 788 35.63 0.30 19.09
N GLY A 789 36.63 -0.51 19.45
CA GLY A 789 36.47 -1.63 20.38
C GLY A 789 36.03 -1.18 21.79
N PRO A 790 36.80 -0.32 22.48
CA PRO A 790 36.42 0.22 23.79
C PRO A 790 35.12 1.04 23.75
N TRP A 791 34.88 1.77 22.66
CA TRP A 791 33.63 2.50 22.46
C TRP A 791 32.42 1.56 22.37
N TYR A 792 32.50 0.52 21.53
CA TYR A 792 31.44 -0.46 21.38
C TYR A 792 31.21 -1.24 22.68
N LYS A 793 32.30 -1.57 23.39
CA LYS A 793 32.25 -2.14 24.75
C LYS A 793 31.47 -1.24 25.71
N SER A 794 31.64 0.09 25.63
CA SER A 794 30.89 1.05 26.44
C SER A 794 29.38 1.06 26.13
N ILE A 795 29.00 0.91 24.85
CA ILE A 795 27.60 0.79 24.43
C ILE A 795 26.94 -0.45 25.04
N VAL A 796 27.56 -1.61 24.86
CA VAL A 796 26.99 -2.88 25.37
C VAL A 796 27.00 -2.91 26.91
N ARG A 797 27.98 -2.25 27.55
CA ARG A 797 28.02 -2.06 29.00
C ARG A 797 26.87 -1.18 29.49
N CYS A 798 26.63 -0.05 28.84
CA CYS A 798 25.51 0.84 29.14
C CYS A 798 24.17 0.08 29.04
N HIS A 799 24.01 -0.73 27.99
CA HIS A 799 22.84 -1.60 27.85
C HIS A 799 22.67 -2.53 29.06
N TRP A 800 23.74 -3.21 29.47
CA TRP A 800 23.73 -4.14 30.60
C TRP A 800 23.44 -3.48 31.96
N GLU A 801 24.14 -2.39 32.27
CA GLU A 801 24.15 -1.77 33.60
C GLU A 801 22.98 -0.81 33.83
N PHE A 802 22.51 -0.14 32.77
CA PHE A 802 21.60 1.01 32.90
C PHE A 802 20.40 0.94 31.95
N ALA A 803 20.63 0.72 30.66
CA ALA A 803 19.61 0.95 29.64
C ALA A 803 18.61 -0.21 29.46
N ARG A 804 18.87 -1.39 30.03
CA ARG A 804 18.04 -2.59 29.86
C ARG A 804 16.54 -2.38 30.08
N PRO A 805 16.05 -1.67 31.12
CA PRO A 805 14.61 -1.45 31.32
C PRO A 805 13.93 -0.69 30.18
N TYR A 806 14.71 -0.02 29.35
CA TYR A 806 14.28 0.85 28.26
C TYR A 806 14.54 0.18 26.90
N LEU A 807 15.82 -0.08 26.61
CA LEU A 807 16.33 -0.59 25.33
C LEU A 807 16.26 -2.13 25.22
N GLY A 808 15.96 -2.84 26.30
CA GLY A 808 15.78 -4.29 26.27
C GLY A 808 14.32 -4.73 26.14
N TYR A 809 13.40 -4.05 26.82
CA TYR A 809 11.97 -4.43 26.86
C TYR A 809 11.04 -3.27 27.20
N GLY A 810 11.52 -2.02 27.10
CA GLY A 810 10.71 -0.83 27.30
C GLY A 810 9.81 -0.52 26.10
N GLU A 811 8.96 0.48 26.24
CA GLU A 811 8.15 1.01 25.15
C GLU A 811 8.89 2.18 24.48
N MET A 812 9.09 2.11 23.16
CA MET A 812 9.65 3.23 22.41
C MET A 812 8.68 4.42 22.43
N LEU A 813 9.21 5.59 22.76
CA LEU A 813 8.49 6.87 22.75
C LEU A 813 8.90 7.70 21.54
N ARG A 814 8.21 8.83 21.32
CA ARG A 814 8.57 9.76 20.25
C ARG A 814 10.04 10.19 20.43
N PRO A 815 10.90 10.04 19.42
CA PRO A 815 12.28 10.48 19.52
C PRO A 815 12.38 11.99 19.83
N PRO A 816 13.38 12.41 20.63
CA PRO A 816 13.59 13.82 20.92
C PRO A 816 13.92 14.61 19.65
N LYS A 817 13.41 15.85 19.57
CA LYS A 817 13.78 16.78 18.49
C LYS A 817 15.16 17.36 18.80
N ILE A 818 16.13 17.14 17.92
CA ILE A 818 17.53 17.55 18.09
C ILE A 818 17.89 18.68 17.13
N ARG A 819 18.63 19.67 17.63
CA ARG A 819 19.21 20.78 16.86
C ARG A 819 20.65 21.01 17.29
N THR A 820 21.60 20.96 16.38
CA THR A 820 23.00 21.33 16.63
C THR A 820 23.23 22.83 16.47
N ALA A 821 24.36 23.34 16.95
CA ALA A 821 24.78 24.73 16.72
C ALA A 821 24.83 25.11 15.22
N ASN A 822 25.27 24.17 14.39
CA ASN A 822 25.22 24.29 12.93
C ASN A 822 23.83 23.88 12.42
N GLN A 823 23.21 24.71 11.57
CA GLN A 823 21.88 24.47 10.99
C GLN A 823 21.94 24.56 9.45
N PRO A 824 21.41 23.58 8.69
CA PRO A 824 20.79 22.33 9.18
C PRO A 824 21.80 21.43 9.92
N THR A 825 21.29 20.52 10.77
CA THR A 825 22.14 19.57 11.50
C THR A 825 23.05 18.83 10.51
N PRO A 826 24.38 18.79 10.74
CA PRO A 826 25.29 18.05 9.86
C PRO A 826 24.90 16.58 9.76
N THR A 827 25.12 15.98 8.59
CA THR A 827 24.81 14.57 8.33
C THR A 827 26.03 13.78 7.90
N ILE A 828 26.11 12.51 8.31
CA ILE A 828 27.11 11.55 7.87
C ILE A 828 26.45 10.58 6.88
N VAL A 829 27.14 10.29 5.77
CA VAL A 829 26.72 9.28 4.80
C VAL A 829 27.21 7.91 5.25
N VAL A 830 26.28 6.99 5.44
CA VAL A 830 26.51 5.62 5.87
C VAL A 830 26.21 4.70 4.69
N PRO A 831 27.14 3.83 4.26
CA PRO A 831 26.82 2.88 3.22
C PRO A 831 25.84 1.81 3.76
N GLY A 832 24.70 1.58 3.09
CA GLY A 832 23.66 0.63 3.50
C GLY A 832 23.99 -0.85 3.26
N VAL A 833 23.05 -1.73 3.63
CA VAL A 833 23.00 -3.20 3.50
C VAL A 833 23.16 -3.61 2.03
N ASP A 834 22.44 -2.96 1.11
CA ASP A 834 22.54 -3.24 -0.32
C ASP A 834 23.52 -2.27 -1.03
N ASP A 835 24.50 -1.75 -0.29
CA ASP A 835 25.43 -0.68 -0.69
C ASP A 835 24.76 0.63 -1.16
N VAL A 836 23.46 0.77 -0.94
CA VAL A 836 22.74 2.03 -1.13
C VAL A 836 23.02 2.92 0.08
N PRO A 837 23.75 4.03 -0.06
CA PRO A 837 24.07 4.89 1.06
C PRO A 837 22.82 5.61 1.59
N TYR A 838 22.79 5.83 2.90
CA TYR A 838 21.80 6.67 3.58
C TYR A 838 22.51 7.72 4.43
N ALA A 839 21.84 8.83 4.74
CA ALA A 839 22.39 9.87 5.59
C ALA A 839 21.78 9.78 6.99
N VAL A 840 22.57 10.03 8.01
CA VAL A 840 22.13 10.17 9.42
C VAL A 840 22.58 11.50 9.97
N ASN A 841 21.85 12.06 10.93
CA ASN A 841 22.30 13.24 11.64
C ASN A 841 23.55 12.91 12.46
N ILE A 842 24.47 13.86 12.61
CA ILE A 842 25.71 13.66 13.37
C ILE A 842 25.46 13.43 14.86
N VAL A 843 24.36 13.98 15.39
CA VAL A 843 23.81 13.65 16.71
C VAL A 843 22.40 13.10 16.54
N GLU A 844 22.15 11.92 17.09
CA GLU A 844 20.84 11.28 17.14
C GLU A 844 20.44 10.98 18.59
N GLY A 845 19.15 10.72 18.80
CA GLY A 845 18.67 10.28 20.10
C GLY A 845 17.32 9.59 20.06
N SER A 846 17.01 8.88 21.13
CA SER A 846 15.77 8.12 21.30
C SER A 846 15.23 8.25 22.71
N ALA A 847 13.93 7.99 22.86
CA ALA A 847 13.20 8.09 24.12
C ALA A 847 12.41 6.81 24.37
N TRP A 848 12.33 6.38 25.62
CA TRP A 848 11.78 5.08 26.00
C TRP A 848 11.12 5.13 27.38
N LEU A 849 10.02 4.39 27.56
CA LEU A 849 9.33 4.22 28.83
C LEU A 849 9.66 2.84 29.42
N ALA A 850 10.18 2.83 30.64
CA ALA A 850 10.36 1.60 31.41
C ALA A 850 9.09 1.23 32.19
N SER A 851 9.01 -0.03 32.61
CA SER A 851 7.86 -0.56 33.36
C SER A 851 7.69 0.03 34.76
N ASP A 852 8.71 0.71 35.30
CA ASP A 852 8.63 1.46 36.55
C ASP A 852 8.08 2.89 36.38
N GLY A 853 7.74 3.28 35.15
CA GLY A 853 7.22 4.61 34.79
C GLY A 853 8.31 5.66 34.56
N SER A 854 9.60 5.31 34.65
CA SER A 854 10.69 6.22 34.33
C SER A 854 10.90 6.33 32.82
N VAL A 855 11.43 7.49 32.37
CA VAL A 855 11.73 7.75 30.96
C VAL A 855 13.25 7.72 30.75
N GLY A 856 13.69 6.91 29.80
CA GLY A 856 15.08 6.85 29.34
C GLY A 856 15.27 7.73 28.11
N LEU A 857 16.27 8.61 28.12
CA LEU A 857 16.71 9.38 26.94
C LEU A 857 18.14 8.99 26.59
N PHE A 858 18.38 8.64 25.33
CA PHE A 858 19.68 8.19 24.86
C PHE A 858 20.13 9.05 23.69
N PHE A 859 21.39 9.47 23.69
CA PHE A 859 21.99 10.32 22.67
C PHE A 859 23.37 9.80 22.26
N LEU A 860 23.77 10.09 21.04
CA LEU A 860 25.05 9.66 20.48
C LEU A 860 25.61 10.69 19.52
N ASN A 861 26.90 11.00 19.64
CA ASN A 861 27.65 11.81 18.68
C ASN A 861 28.48 10.92 17.74
N TYR A 862 28.14 10.88 16.46
CA TYR A 862 28.85 10.10 15.45
C TYR A 862 30.13 10.78 14.92
N ASP A 863 30.36 12.06 15.24
CA ASP A 863 31.53 12.83 14.80
C ASP A 863 32.82 12.23 15.38
N ASP A 864 33.78 11.92 14.52
CA ASP A 864 35.07 11.35 14.88
C ASP A 864 36.16 12.37 15.20
N TYR A 865 35.89 13.67 15.07
CA TYR A 865 36.84 14.75 15.33
C TYR A 865 36.31 15.83 16.27
N GLU A 866 35.02 16.20 16.16
CA GLU A 866 34.47 17.36 16.87
C GLU A 866 33.50 16.99 17.99
N ASP A 867 33.61 17.74 19.08
CA ASP A 867 32.60 17.76 20.12
C ASP A 867 31.36 18.49 19.60
N GLN A 868 30.18 17.95 19.89
CA GLN A 868 28.92 18.49 19.41
C GLN A 868 28.14 19.14 20.54
N THR A 869 27.86 20.44 20.40
CA THR A 869 26.84 21.13 21.20
C THR A 869 25.49 21.03 20.51
N PHE A 870 24.51 20.47 21.20
CA PHE A 870 23.16 20.27 20.67
C PHE A 870 22.10 20.60 21.72
N THR A 871 20.96 21.07 21.24
CA THR A 871 19.74 21.27 22.01
C THR A 871 18.75 20.18 21.62
N TRP A 872 18.17 19.53 22.62
CA TRP A 872 17.11 18.56 22.41
C TRP A 872 15.83 19.00 23.11
N THR A 873 14.68 18.53 22.61
CA THR A 873 13.36 18.78 23.22
C THR A 873 12.47 17.55 23.13
N VAL A 874 11.68 17.32 24.17
CA VAL A 874 10.64 16.27 24.21
C VAL A 874 9.45 16.76 25.04
N ASP A 875 8.24 16.39 24.65
CA ASP A 875 7.03 16.64 25.45
C ASP A 875 6.68 15.38 26.25
N LEU A 876 7.06 15.35 27.54
CA LEU A 876 6.80 14.21 28.42
C LEU A 876 5.31 14.03 28.75
N ASN A 877 4.52 15.11 28.64
CA ASN A 877 3.08 14.99 28.83
C ASN A 877 2.44 14.27 27.63
N GLU A 878 2.88 14.60 26.41
CA GLU A 878 2.45 13.90 25.19
C GLU A 878 2.80 12.40 25.24
N ILE A 879 4.02 12.05 25.64
CA ILE A 879 4.55 10.70 25.43
C ILE A 879 4.50 9.78 26.65
N ALA A 880 4.38 10.32 27.85
CA ALA A 880 4.45 9.55 29.10
C ALA A 880 3.46 10.03 30.18
N ASP A 881 2.56 10.97 29.86
CA ASP A 881 1.59 11.55 30.82
C ASP A 881 2.26 12.17 32.06
N ILE A 882 3.43 12.77 31.87
CA ILE A 882 4.17 13.46 32.94
C ILE A 882 4.07 14.97 32.73
N GLY A 883 3.12 15.60 33.43
CA GLY A 883 2.90 17.05 33.41
C GLY A 883 3.97 17.90 34.13
N SER A 884 3.92 19.22 33.93
CA SER A 884 4.87 20.19 34.50
C SER A 884 4.76 20.39 36.02
N ASP A 885 3.67 19.89 36.61
CA ASP A 885 3.43 19.77 38.04
C ASP A 885 4.32 18.68 38.68
N ARG A 886 4.77 17.70 37.90
CA ARG A 886 5.61 16.59 38.36
C ARG A 886 7.08 17.00 38.39
N LYS A 887 7.76 16.72 39.51
CA LYS A 887 9.22 16.85 39.63
C LYS A 887 9.91 15.56 39.22
N LEU A 888 11.03 15.69 38.52
CA LEU A 888 11.82 14.58 37.99
C LEU A 888 13.22 14.62 38.55
N ARG A 889 13.69 13.51 39.13
CA ARG A 889 15.12 13.28 39.36
C ARG A 889 15.75 12.86 38.04
N VAL A 890 16.89 13.46 37.71
CA VAL A 890 17.61 13.14 36.47
C VAL A 890 18.95 12.52 36.81
N THR A 891 19.12 11.29 36.34
CA THR A 891 20.32 10.48 36.54
C THR A 891 20.99 10.21 35.20
N GLN A 892 22.28 10.44 35.11
CA GLN A 892 23.09 10.11 33.94
C GLN A 892 23.96 8.89 34.24
N TRP A 893 24.06 7.97 33.27
CA TRP A 893 25.09 6.94 33.28
C TRP A 893 26.40 7.49 32.70
N ILE A 894 27.48 7.34 33.46
CA ILE A 894 28.84 7.79 33.10
C ILE A 894 29.66 6.55 32.74
N PRO A 895 30.21 6.45 31.51
CA PRO A 895 31.02 5.31 31.11
C PRO A 895 32.31 5.23 31.93
N GLY A 896 32.75 3.99 32.21
CA GLY A 896 34.07 3.73 32.76
C GLY A 896 35.18 3.90 31.70
N PRO A 897 36.45 4.07 32.12
CA PRO A 897 37.57 4.12 31.19
C PRO A 897 37.66 2.81 30.39
N ASP A 898 38.00 2.92 29.09
CA ASP A 898 38.17 1.81 28.16
C ASP A 898 37.02 0.79 28.11
N GLY A 899 35.77 1.24 28.34
CA GLY A 899 34.59 0.36 28.38
C GLY A 899 34.48 -0.49 29.64
N GLY A 900 35.19 -0.11 30.71
CA GLY A 900 35.03 -0.66 32.05
C GLY A 900 33.67 -0.33 32.69
N PRO A 901 33.43 -0.80 33.92
CA PRO A 901 32.17 -0.56 34.63
C PRO A 901 31.82 0.93 34.73
N GLY A 902 30.58 1.26 34.40
CA GLY A 902 30.07 2.62 34.50
C GLY A 902 29.55 2.96 35.89
N ARG A 903 29.04 4.18 36.04
CA ARG A 903 28.36 4.62 37.27
C ARG A 903 27.23 5.58 37.00
N GLU A 904 26.22 5.56 37.86
CA GLU A 904 25.13 6.53 37.84
C GLU A 904 25.51 7.80 38.61
N LYS A 905 25.11 8.96 38.09
CA LYS A 905 25.29 10.28 38.72
C LYS A 905 24.00 11.07 38.59
N ILE A 906 23.45 11.54 39.71
CA ILE A 906 22.35 12.51 39.70
C ILE A 906 22.91 13.85 39.18
N ILE A 907 22.33 14.36 38.10
CA ILE A 907 22.75 15.61 37.45
C ILE A 907 21.81 16.78 37.71
N GLY A 908 20.62 16.52 38.28
CA GLY A 908 19.72 17.58 38.73
C GLY A 908 18.28 17.12 38.93
N GLU A 909 17.41 18.10 39.18
CA GLU A 909 15.96 17.93 39.21
C GLU A 909 15.32 18.81 38.12
N TRP A 910 14.45 18.21 37.31
CA TRP A 910 13.68 18.90 36.26
C TRP A 910 12.18 18.85 36.57
N ARG A 911 11.38 19.57 35.77
CA ARG A 911 9.91 19.47 35.77
C ARG A 911 9.45 18.73 34.52
N GLY A 912 8.33 18.02 34.60
CA GLY A 912 7.71 17.40 33.42
C GLY A 912 7.12 18.40 32.42
N GLY A 913 6.25 17.92 31.53
CA GLY A 913 5.77 18.68 30.38
C GLY A 913 6.81 18.74 29.26
N VAL A 914 6.90 19.88 28.58
CA VAL A 914 7.92 20.10 27.54
C VAL A 914 9.26 20.38 28.21
N ILE A 915 10.20 19.46 28.04
CA ILE A 915 11.56 19.60 28.54
C ILE A 915 12.54 19.72 27.38
N GLY A 916 13.60 20.49 27.59
CA GLY A 916 14.69 20.60 26.66
C GLY A 916 15.84 21.40 27.24
N THR A 917 17.05 21.03 26.85
CA THR A 917 18.27 21.69 27.31
C THR A 917 19.38 21.56 26.27
N THR A 918 20.36 22.43 26.35
CA THR A 918 21.57 22.37 25.56
C THR A 918 22.61 21.53 26.29
N MET A 919 23.20 20.57 25.60
CA MET A 919 24.20 19.65 26.12
C MET A 919 25.39 19.56 25.17
N ASN A 920 26.51 19.10 25.71
CA ASN A 920 27.71 18.79 24.95
C ASN A 920 27.93 17.28 24.95
N LEU A 921 28.30 16.74 23.79
CA LEU A 921 28.79 15.38 23.63
C LEU A 921 30.17 15.44 23.00
N GLU A 922 31.16 14.87 23.66
CA GLU A 922 32.48 14.69 23.08
C GLU A 922 32.41 13.80 21.83
N SER A 923 33.44 13.85 20.99
CA SER A 923 33.55 12.94 19.83
C SER A 923 33.35 11.46 20.24
N TRP A 924 32.42 10.78 19.56
CA TRP A 924 32.00 9.39 19.84
C TRP A 924 31.32 9.15 21.19
N GLN A 925 31.00 10.19 21.95
CA GLN A 925 30.38 10.00 23.26
C GLN A 925 28.92 9.53 23.14
N ILE A 926 28.54 8.63 24.04
CA ILE A 926 27.13 8.30 24.32
C ILE A 926 26.68 9.02 25.60
N MET A 927 25.40 9.38 25.64
CA MET A 927 24.75 9.86 26.85
C MET A 927 23.46 9.08 27.08
N ALA A 928 23.28 8.61 28.31
CA ALA A 928 22.08 7.90 28.73
C ALA A 928 21.55 8.57 30.01
N LEU A 929 20.31 9.04 29.93
CA LEU A 929 19.61 9.74 31.01
C LEU A 929 18.39 8.93 31.45
N LYS A 930 18.15 8.92 32.75
CA LYS A 930 16.96 8.39 33.40
C LYS A 930 16.23 9.52 34.09
N LEU A 931 14.95 9.68 33.76
CA LEU A 931 14.06 10.68 34.31
C LEU A 931 13.00 9.98 35.15
N GLU A 932 13.05 10.19 36.47
CA GLU A 932 12.21 9.51 37.44
C GLU A 932 11.35 10.51 38.21
N VAL A 933 10.04 10.27 38.27
CA VAL A 933 9.16 11.09 39.10
C VAL A 933 9.53 10.95 40.57
N VAL A 934 9.86 12.09 41.20
CA VAL A 934 10.11 12.16 42.64
C VAL A 934 8.78 11.96 43.35
N ARG A 935 8.70 10.92 44.18
CA ARG A 935 7.52 10.62 45.00
C ARG A 935 7.37 11.59 46.16
#